data_AF-A0AAV6JZW7-F1
#
_entry.id   AF-A0AAV6JZW7-F1
#
_cell.length_a   1.000
_cell.length_b   1.000
_cell.length_c   1.000
_cell.angle_alpha   90.00
_cell.angle_beta   90.00
_cell.angle_gamma   90.00
#
_symmetry.space_group_name_H-M   'P 1'
#
loop_
_entity.id
_entity.type
_entity.pdbx_description
1 polymer ?
#
loop_
_entity_poly.entity_id
_entity_poly.type
_entity_poly.pdbx_seq_one_letter_code
_entity_poly.pdbx_strand_id
1 'polypeptide(L)'
;MAGCYGPRIPMLVSANQWWRHKVTTTDGYILSLQRIPAGRSGVTADKPPVLLQHGLLVDATTWLVNTPDQSLGFILADNGYDVWLANTRGTKYSRGHTSLSPSDPAYWDWSWDELAAYDLPASVQYVHGQTGQNLHYVGHSLGTLMALAAFSRQQSLNMIRSAALLSPIAYLDQITTLLGKAAAFSMIGDVLYRLGGNEFIPGGDAVTKFANGICNIMNIDCSSLTSVFTGPPCCISPSTMEAVANYGPQPTATKNMLHLAQMVRQGTIAMYDYGREDGNNEHYGQPTPPVYNMASIPNDLPLFLAYGGQDFISDPADVKTLIGTLNDHDADKLVVLYTEEYAHLDFILAGNANQVVHDDDEKSMGQMLHHGASVRIQIRKNPNQNGARQVPYTINTNNGRFLSSLDSDVGICKSMVETQGYSCEEHTVTTTDGYILSLQRILVGKSGVTADKPPVLLQHGVFSDAATWLLNTPDQSLGFILVDNGYDVWLANTRGTKYSSGHTSLSPSDPAYWDWSWDELAAYDLPASVQYVYDQTGQNLHYVGHSLGTLMALAAFSKQQSLNMIRSAALLSPIAYLDQITTLLGKAAAYSMIGDVTINIYYHILTSNHDKNLAHGPWPSLCSLFLDRSCTGWASMNSFQEGPPCCISPSTMDAVANYGSQPTATKNMLHLAQMVRRGTIAMYDYGNEDDNNGHYGQPMPPVYNMSSIPNDLPLFLAYGGQDYLSDPADVQTLMGALSDHDADKLVVLYPEEYAHLDFTLAGNANQVVYDPIMGFFSLN
;
A
#
# COMPACT_ATOMS: atom_id res chain seq x y z
N MET A 1 -42.19 -23.06 20.02
CA MET A 1 -43.04 -22.51 18.93
C MET A 1 -42.10 -21.87 17.91
N ALA A 2 -42.27 -22.24 16.63
CA ALA A 2 -41.66 -21.74 15.37
C ALA A 2 -40.39 -20.86 15.45
N GLY A 3 -39.25 -21.13 14.79
CA GLY A 3 -39.01 -21.80 13.51
C GLY A 3 -38.47 -20.77 12.50
N CYS A 4 -37.14 -20.66 12.38
CA CYS A 4 -36.47 -19.90 11.31
C CYS A 4 -35.53 -20.84 10.55
N TYR A 5 -36.08 -21.57 9.58
CA TYR A 5 -35.30 -22.17 8.50
C TYR A 5 -34.74 -21.01 7.66
N GLY A 6 -33.42 -20.97 7.45
CA GLY A 6 -32.80 -20.06 6.49
C GLY A 6 -33.39 -20.20 5.09
N PRO A 7 -33.24 -19.18 4.22
CA PRO A 7 -33.88 -19.17 2.91
C PRO A 7 -33.48 -20.42 2.11
N ARG A 8 -34.48 -21.21 1.73
CA ARG A 8 -34.33 -22.30 0.78
C ARG A 8 -33.97 -21.67 -0.57
N ILE A 9 -32.91 -22.16 -1.21
CA ILE A 9 -32.66 -22.01 -2.65
C ILE A 9 -34.01 -22.19 -3.35
N PRO A 10 -34.43 -21.28 -4.26
CA PRO A 10 -35.74 -21.36 -4.90
C PRO A 10 -36.00 -22.78 -5.41
N MET A 11 -37.12 -23.35 -4.97
CA MET A 11 -37.68 -24.61 -5.45
C MET A 11 -37.89 -24.52 -6.97
N LEU A 12 -36.87 -24.83 -7.77
CA LEU A 12 -37.00 -24.96 -9.23
C LEU A 12 -36.47 -26.29 -9.79
N VAL A 13 -36.08 -27.22 -8.91
CA VAL A 13 -35.97 -28.66 -9.25
C VAL A 13 -36.55 -29.42 -8.05
N SER A 14 -37.46 -30.37 -8.32
CA SER A 14 -38.13 -31.16 -7.29
C SER A 14 -37.14 -31.70 -6.24
N ALA A 15 -37.58 -31.80 -4.99
CA ALA A 15 -36.79 -32.07 -3.78
C ALA A 15 -36.01 -33.42 -3.73
N ASN A 16 -35.76 -34.09 -4.86
CA ASN A 16 -35.22 -35.45 -4.94
C ASN A 16 -33.86 -35.59 -5.63
N GLN A 17 -33.14 -34.51 -6.00
CA GLN A 17 -31.89 -34.64 -6.80
C GLN A 17 -30.63 -33.94 -6.26
N TRP A 18 -30.70 -33.20 -5.15
CA TRP A 18 -29.50 -32.53 -4.59
C TRP A 18 -28.85 -33.38 -3.50
N TRP A 19 -27.61 -33.83 -3.73
CA TRP A 19 -26.79 -34.49 -2.72
C TRP A 19 -25.74 -33.50 -2.19
N ARG A 20 -25.67 -33.34 -0.86
CA ARG A 20 -24.59 -32.60 -0.21
C ARG A 20 -23.51 -33.58 0.21
N HIS A 21 -22.32 -33.38 -0.32
CA HIS A 21 -21.14 -34.19 -0.01
C HIS A 21 -20.22 -33.41 0.92
N LYS A 22 -19.60 -34.11 1.86
CA LYS A 22 -18.54 -33.57 2.73
C LYS A 22 -17.21 -34.14 2.27
N VAL A 23 -16.26 -33.27 1.99
CA VAL A 23 -14.91 -33.62 1.55
C VAL A 23 -13.92 -33.11 2.58
N THR A 24 -13.07 -33.98 3.11
CA THR A 24 -12.06 -33.58 4.10
C THR A 24 -10.72 -33.42 3.41
N THR A 25 -10.12 -32.24 3.50
CA THR A 25 -8.78 -31.94 2.98
C THR A 25 -7.71 -32.59 3.86
N THR A 26 -6.49 -32.71 3.35
CA THR A 26 -5.36 -33.31 4.11
C THR A 26 -4.96 -32.51 5.33
N ASP A 27 -5.16 -31.19 5.30
CA ASP A 27 -4.94 -30.29 6.43
C ASP A 27 -6.15 -30.17 7.37
N GLY A 28 -7.25 -30.87 7.09
CA GLY A 28 -8.34 -31.10 8.03
C GLY A 28 -9.61 -30.26 7.84
N TYR A 29 -9.68 -29.39 6.84
CA TYR A 29 -10.91 -28.65 6.49
C TYR A 29 -11.97 -29.58 5.91
N ILE A 30 -13.24 -29.29 6.18
CA ILE A 30 -14.39 -30.07 5.72
C ILE A 30 -15.20 -29.19 4.76
N LEU A 31 -15.02 -29.45 3.47
CA LEU A 31 -15.63 -28.73 2.37
C LEU A 31 -17.00 -29.31 2.03
N SER A 32 -17.92 -28.45 1.60
CA SER A 32 -19.25 -28.83 1.11
C SER A 32 -19.30 -28.78 -0.41
N LEU A 33 -19.53 -29.93 -1.04
CA LEU A 33 -19.80 -30.05 -2.47
C LEU A 33 -21.30 -30.32 -2.68
N GLN A 34 -21.88 -29.71 -3.71
CA GLN A 34 -23.22 -30.02 -4.18
C GLN A 34 -23.14 -30.74 -5.53
N ARG A 35 -24.07 -31.66 -5.78
CA ARG A 35 -24.13 -32.43 -7.03
C ARG A 35 -25.50 -32.29 -7.69
N ILE A 36 -25.50 -32.09 -9.01
CA ILE A 36 -26.66 -32.14 -9.90
C ILE A 36 -26.44 -33.32 -10.88
N PRO A 37 -26.94 -34.53 -10.55
CA PRO A 37 -26.62 -35.75 -11.29
C PRO A 37 -27.50 -35.98 -12.54
N ALA A 38 -28.49 -35.12 -12.77
CA ALA A 38 -29.41 -35.22 -13.90
C ALA A 38 -30.03 -33.86 -14.23
N GLY A 39 -30.34 -33.65 -15.50
CA GLY A 39 -31.07 -32.48 -15.98
C GLY A 39 -32.54 -32.47 -15.56
N ARG A 40 -33.19 -31.31 -15.73
CA ARG A 40 -34.60 -31.08 -15.38
C ARG A 40 -35.57 -31.93 -16.19
N SER A 41 -35.18 -32.28 -17.41
CA SER A 41 -35.91 -33.19 -18.29
C SER A 41 -35.80 -34.67 -17.89
N GLY A 42 -35.01 -34.98 -16.85
CA GLY A 42 -34.73 -36.35 -16.41
C GLY A 42 -33.60 -37.03 -17.20
N VAL A 43 -32.88 -36.30 -18.05
CA VAL A 43 -31.67 -36.80 -18.72
C VAL A 43 -30.63 -37.13 -17.65
N THR A 44 -30.30 -38.42 -17.54
CA THR A 44 -29.26 -38.91 -16.62
C THR A 44 -27.88 -38.51 -17.13
N ALA A 45 -26.98 -38.14 -16.22
CA ALA A 45 -25.62 -37.81 -16.61
C ALA A 45 -24.89 -39.03 -17.21
N ASP A 46 -24.52 -38.92 -18.49
CA ASP A 46 -23.74 -39.90 -19.24
C ASP A 46 -22.41 -39.30 -19.79
N LYS A 47 -22.22 -37.98 -19.67
CA LYS A 47 -20.98 -37.27 -20.00
C LYS A 47 -20.01 -37.20 -18.81
N PRO A 48 -18.72 -36.90 -19.04
CA PRO A 48 -17.75 -36.74 -17.96
C PRO A 48 -18.19 -35.69 -16.93
N PRO A 49 -17.87 -35.86 -15.65
CA PRO A 49 -18.24 -34.89 -14.61
C PRO A 49 -17.61 -33.51 -14.84
N VAL A 50 -18.30 -32.46 -14.37
CA VAL A 50 -17.81 -31.07 -14.40
C VAL A 50 -17.76 -30.53 -12.98
N LEU A 51 -16.62 -30.00 -12.55
CA LEU A 51 -16.45 -29.31 -11.28
C LEU A 51 -16.45 -27.79 -11.50
N LEU A 52 -17.45 -27.11 -10.94
CA LEU A 52 -17.61 -25.67 -10.98
C LEU A 52 -17.06 -25.05 -9.69
N GLN A 53 -16.05 -24.19 -9.81
CA GLN A 53 -15.35 -23.53 -8.70
C GLN A 53 -15.54 -22.02 -8.76
N HIS A 54 -16.15 -21.47 -7.70
CA HIS A 54 -16.48 -20.04 -7.60
C HIS A 54 -15.25 -19.15 -7.35
N GLY A 55 -15.46 -17.84 -7.48
CA GLY A 55 -14.48 -16.78 -7.24
C GLY A 55 -14.35 -16.28 -5.80
N LEU A 56 -13.67 -15.15 -5.62
CA LEU A 56 -13.48 -14.49 -4.33
C LEU A 56 -14.80 -13.89 -3.80
N LEU A 57 -15.03 -13.96 -2.48
CA LEU A 57 -16.21 -13.44 -1.77
C LEU A 57 -17.57 -13.95 -2.27
N VAL A 58 -17.59 -15.04 -3.03
CA VAL A 58 -18.83 -15.71 -3.49
C VAL A 58 -18.80 -17.19 -3.13
N ASP A 59 -19.88 -17.91 -3.43
CA ASP A 59 -19.99 -19.35 -3.21
C ASP A 59 -20.55 -20.08 -4.46
N ALA A 60 -20.74 -21.40 -4.32
CA ALA A 60 -21.31 -22.26 -5.36
C ALA A 60 -22.66 -21.80 -5.94
N THR A 61 -23.45 -21.00 -5.21
CA THR A 61 -24.77 -20.56 -5.67
C THR A 61 -24.69 -19.65 -6.89
N THR A 62 -23.57 -18.97 -7.10
CA THR A 62 -23.34 -18.09 -8.26
C THR A 62 -23.60 -18.76 -9.60
N TRP A 63 -23.32 -20.06 -9.70
CA TRP A 63 -23.56 -20.86 -10.91
C TRP A 63 -25.03 -21.17 -11.21
N LEU A 64 -25.93 -20.77 -10.30
CA LEU A 64 -27.34 -21.19 -10.26
C LEU A 64 -28.33 -20.02 -10.09
N VAL A 65 -27.86 -18.77 -9.98
CA VAL A 65 -28.72 -17.62 -9.61
C VAL A 65 -29.68 -17.21 -10.74
N ASN A 66 -29.23 -17.31 -11.99
CA ASN A 66 -30.07 -16.98 -13.15
C ASN A 66 -31.14 -18.06 -13.42
N THR A 67 -32.01 -17.80 -14.40
CA THR A 67 -32.97 -18.81 -14.85
C THR A 67 -32.24 -20.08 -15.34
N PRO A 68 -32.89 -21.24 -15.31
CA PRO A 68 -32.22 -22.50 -15.68
C PRO A 68 -31.60 -22.55 -17.09
N ASP A 69 -32.12 -21.77 -18.04
CA ASP A 69 -31.61 -21.62 -19.40
C ASP A 69 -30.45 -20.61 -19.54
N GLN A 70 -30.11 -19.91 -18.45
CA GLN A 70 -29.03 -18.92 -18.38
C GLN A 70 -27.91 -19.32 -17.39
N SER A 71 -28.25 -20.11 -16.37
CA SER A 71 -27.32 -20.59 -15.34
C SER A 71 -26.50 -21.78 -15.81
N LEU A 72 -25.17 -21.65 -15.83
CA LEU A 72 -24.26 -22.68 -16.33
C LEU A 72 -24.47 -24.06 -15.67
N GLY A 73 -24.69 -24.09 -14.35
CA GLY A 73 -24.88 -25.35 -13.63
C GLY A 73 -26.11 -26.12 -14.12
N PHE A 74 -27.19 -25.44 -14.48
CA PHE A 74 -28.40 -26.06 -15.03
C PHE A 74 -28.24 -26.42 -16.51
N ILE A 75 -27.60 -25.56 -17.30
CA ILE A 75 -27.32 -25.82 -18.72
C ILE A 75 -26.48 -27.09 -18.88
N LEU A 76 -25.42 -27.27 -18.09
CA LEU A 76 -24.58 -28.45 -18.15
C LEU A 76 -25.35 -29.73 -17.76
N ALA A 77 -26.15 -29.67 -16.69
CA ALA A 77 -26.95 -30.81 -16.26
C ALA A 77 -28.02 -31.20 -17.30
N ASP A 78 -28.71 -30.22 -17.90
CA ASP A 78 -29.67 -30.43 -18.98
C ASP A 78 -29.01 -31.02 -20.25
N ASN A 79 -27.71 -30.77 -20.42
CA ASN A 79 -26.88 -31.35 -21.48
C ASN A 79 -26.22 -32.69 -21.11
N GLY A 80 -26.60 -33.32 -20.00
CA GLY A 80 -26.14 -34.68 -19.64
C GLY A 80 -24.78 -34.76 -18.93
N TYR A 81 -24.24 -33.64 -18.45
CA TYR A 81 -23.05 -33.65 -17.58
C TYR A 81 -23.42 -33.95 -16.12
N ASP A 82 -22.54 -34.64 -15.39
CA ASP A 82 -22.62 -34.78 -13.93
C ASP A 82 -21.99 -33.54 -13.28
N VAL A 83 -22.81 -32.60 -12.81
CA VAL A 83 -22.33 -31.29 -12.35
C VAL A 83 -22.07 -31.29 -10.85
N TRP A 84 -20.87 -30.87 -10.47
CA TRP A 84 -20.41 -30.72 -9.10
C TRP A 84 -20.07 -29.27 -8.83
N LEU A 85 -20.56 -28.72 -7.72
CA LEU A 85 -20.35 -27.34 -7.30
C LEU A 85 -19.54 -27.35 -6.01
N ALA A 86 -18.34 -26.78 -6.03
CA ALA A 86 -17.45 -26.73 -4.88
C ALA A 86 -17.61 -25.43 -4.07
N ASN A 87 -17.46 -25.52 -2.76
CA ASN A 87 -17.34 -24.36 -1.87
C ASN A 87 -15.99 -24.43 -1.15
N THR A 88 -15.17 -23.39 -1.30
CA THR A 88 -13.87 -23.31 -0.60
C THR A 88 -14.04 -23.18 0.90
N ARG A 89 -13.01 -23.55 1.66
CA ARG A 89 -12.93 -23.31 3.11
C ARG A 89 -13.28 -21.87 3.48
N GLY A 90 -13.92 -21.69 4.64
CA GLY A 90 -14.30 -20.38 5.17
C GLY A 90 -15.67 -19.86 4.73
N THR A 91 -16.12 -20.20 3.52
CA THR A 91 -17.49 -19.90 3.05
C THR A 91 -18.54 -20.44 4.01
N LYS A 92 -19.77 -19.89 4.01
CA LYS A 92 -20.83 -20.30 4.94
C LYS A 92 -21.16 -21.80 4.88
N TYR A 93 -20.87 -22.46 3.75
CA TYR A 93 -21.10 -23.89 3.54
C TYR A 93 -19.92 -24.79 3.93
N SER A 94 -18.71 -24.25 4.05
CA SER A 94 -17.46 -24.99 4.32
C SER A 94 -16.74 -24.43 5.55
N ARG A 95 -17.44 -24.36 6.70
CA ARG A 95 -16.92 -23.89 7.99
C ARG A 95 -16.42 -25.01 8.93
N GLY A 96 -16.34 -26.25 8.45
CA GLY A 96 -15.95 -27.39 9.27
C GLY A 96 -14.43 -27.62 9.26
N HIS A 97 -13.88 -28.07 10.38
CA HIS A 97 -12.53 -28.62 10.48
C HIS A 97 -12.55 -29.87 11.38
N THR A 98 -11.56 -30.75 11.24
CA THR A 98 -11.43 -31.95 12.08
C THR A 98 -11.04 -31.64 13.53
N SER A 99 -10.37 -30.52 13.77
CA SER A 99 -9.80 -30.13 15.07
C SER A 99 -9.98 -28.66 15.48
N LEU A 100 -10.34 -27.77 14.53
CA LEU A 100 -10.41 -26.32 14.74
C LEU A 100 -11.86 -25.83 14.61
N SER A 101 -12.17 -24.72 15.26
CA SER A 101 -13.43 -24.00 15.11
C SER A 101 -13.19 -22.70 14.34
N PRO A 102 -14.18 -22.16 13.59
CA PRO A 102 -14.08 -20.82 12.99
C PRO A 102 -13.86 -19.68 14.00
N SER A 103 -14.03 -19.93 15.30
CA SER A 103 -13.64 -19.00 16.38
C SER A 103 -12.14 -18.99 16.67
N ASP A 104 -11.40 -20.00 16.22
CA ASP A 104 -9.98 -20.15 16.49
C ASP A 104 -9.18 -19.38 15.43
N PRO A 105 -8.24 -18.49 15.81
CA PRO A 105 -7.41 -17.75 14.86
C PRO A 105 -6.70 -18.66 13.83
N ALA A 106 -6.26 -19.83 14.26
CA ALA A 106 -5.58 -20.82 13.40
C ALA A 106 -6.49 -21.41 12.31
N TYR A 107 -7.82 -21.39 12.49
CA TYR A 107 -8.76 -21.82 11.43
C TYR A 107 -8.71 -20.89 10.20
N TRP A 108 -8.23 -19.66 10.37
CA TRP A 108 -8.17 -18.64 9.32
C TRP A 108 -6.77 -18.38 8.79
N ASP A 109 -5.77 -19.16 9.21
CA ASP A 109 -4.38 -19.01 8.77
C ASP A 109 -4.12 -19.73 7.44
N TRP A 110 -4.81 -19.27 6.39
CA TRP A 110 -4.66 -19.81 5.03
C TRP A 110 -4.88 -18.71 3.98
N SER A 111 -4.33 -18.93 2.80
CA SER A 111 -4.52 -18.10 1.61
C SER A 111 -4.94 -18.97 0.42
N TRP A 112 -4.93 -18.39 -0.79
CA TRP A 112 -5.18 -19.15 -2.01
C TRP A 112 -4.13 -20.24 -2.27
N ASP A 113 -2.95 -20.17 -1.61
CA ASP A 113 -1.98 -21.27 -1.60
C ASP A 113 -2.61 -22.58 -1.11
N GLU A 114 -3.25 -22.56 0.07
CA GLU A 114 -3.92 -23.72 0.63
C GLU A 114 -5.16 -24.13 -0.18
N LEU A 115 -5.85 -23.16 -0.79
CA LEU A 115 -6.96 -23.47 -1.70
C LEU A 115 -6.49 -24.29 -2.91
N ALA A 116 -5.36 -23.90 -3.50
CA ALA A 116 -4.74 -24.62 -4.61
C ALA A 116 -4.13 -25.96 -4.18
N ALA A 117 -3.45 -25.98 -3.04
CA ALA A 117 -2.69 -27.15 -2.57
C ALA A 117 -3.55 -28.23 -1.92
N TYR A 118 -4.69 -27.87 -1.33
CA TYR A 118 -5.51 -28.79 -0.53
C TYR A 118 -6.98 -28.85 -0.97
N ASP A 119 -7.66 -27.71 -1.13
CA ASP A 119 -9.11 -27.71 -1.43
C ASP A 119 -9.40 -28.27 -2.82
N LEU A 120 -8.66 -27.81 -3.83
CA LEU A 120 -8.83 -28.25 -5.21
C LEU A 120 -8.49 -29.74 -5.37
N PRO A 121 -7.31 -30.26 -4.93
CA PRO A 121 -7.00 -31.68 -5.01
C PRO A 121 -8.00 -32.56 -4.28
N ALA A 122 -8.44 -32.19 -3.07
CA ALA A 122 -9.42 -32.98 -2.32
C ALA A 122 -10.77 -33.05 -3.05
N SER A 123 -11.23 -31.94 -3.62
CA SER A 123 -12.48 -31.88 -4.39
C SER A 123 -12.40 -32.70 -5.69
N VAL A 124 -11.31 -32.54 -6.46
CA VAL A 124 -11.07 -33.31 -7.70
C VAL A 124 -10.98 -34.79 -7.39
N GLN A 125 -10.18 -35.19 -6.39
CA GLN A 125 -10.02 -36.59 -6.00
C GLN A 125 -11.34 -37.21 -5.53
N TYR A 126 -12.15 -36.46 -4.78
CA TYR A 126 -13.45 -36.94 -4.34
C TYR A 126 -14.37 -37.20 -5.53
N VAL A 127 -14.51 -36.25 -6.46
CA VAL A 127 -15.36 -36.40 -7.66
C VAL A 127 -14.86 -37.55 -8.53
N HIS A 128 -13.55 -37.62 -8.78
CA HIS A 128 -12.94 -38.73 -9.52
C HIS A 128 -13.22 -40.07 -8.86
N GLY A 129 -13.08 -40.18 -7.53
CA GLY A 129 -13.36 -41.40 -6.78
C GLY A 129 -14.83 -41.80 -6.77
N GLN A 130 -15.76 -40.83 -6.79
CA GLN A 130 -17.21 -41.11 -6.86
C GLN A 130 -17.67 -41.53 -8.26
N THR A 131 -17.02 -41.03 -9.32
CA THR A 131 -17.48 -41.20 -10.70
C THR A 131 -16.65 -42.19 -11.50
N GLY A 132 -15.40 -42.44 -11.11
CA GLY A 132 -14.42 -43.22 -11.86
C GLY A 132 -13.92 -42.52 -13.13
N GLN A 133 -14.18 -41.22 -13.31
CA GLN A 133 -13.91 -40.48 -14.54
C GLN A 133 -13.01 -39.27 -14.30
N ASN A 134 -12.20 -38.92 -15.30
CA ASN A 134 -11.50 -37.64 -15.33
C ASN A 134 -12.50 -36.53 -15.62
N LEU A 135 -12.44 -35.45 -14.85
CA LEU A 135 -13.44 -34.39 -14.85
C LEU A 135 -12.98 -33.14 -15.61
N HIS A 136 -13.95 -32.37 -16.11
CA HIS A 136 -13.73 -31.02 -16.58
C HIS A 136 -13.74 -30.05 -15.40
N TYR A 137 -12.82 -29.10 -15.38
CA TYR A 137 -12.79 -28.03 -14.41
C TYR A 137 -13.34 -26.74 -15.03
N VAL A 138 -14.18 -26.00 -14.30
CA VAL A 138 -14.57 -24.64 -14.66
C VAL A 138 -14.35 -23.74 -13.45
N GLY A 139 -13.43 -22.79 -13.56
CA GLY A 139 -13.14 -21.81 -12.52
C GLY A 139 -13.59 -20.43 -12.94
N HIS A 140 -14.07 -19.62 -11.99
CA HIS A 140 -14.25 -18.18 -12.16
C HIS A 140 -13.35 -17.42 -11.18
N SER A 141 -12.73 -16.32 -11.63
CA SER A 141 -11.98 -15.41 -10.75
C SER A 141 -10.93 -16.17 -9.91
N LEU A 142 -10.95 -16.10 -8.58
CA LEU A 142 -10.07 -16.86 -7.68
C LEU A 142 -10.03 -18.37 -7.96
N GLY A 143 -11.13 -18.97 -8.42
CA GLY A 143 -11.17 -20.37 -8.82
C GLY A 143 -10.22 -20.66 -9.99
N THR A 144 -9.96 -19.69 -10.86
CA THR A 144 -8.97 -19.86 -11.94
C THR A 144 -7.54 -19.85 -11.40
N LEU A 145 -7.24 -18.97 -10.44
CA LEU A 145 -5.94 -18.92 -9.76
C LEU A 145 -5.61 -20.24 -9.06
N MET A 146 -6.60 -20.82 -8.36
CA MET A 146 -6.45 -22.13 -7.73
C MET A 146 -6.02 -23.21 -8.72
N ALA A 147 -6.65 -23.25 -9.90
CA ALA A 147 -6.34 -24.23 -10.93
C ALA A 147 -4.99 -23.99 -11.58
N LEU A 148 -4.68 -22.74 -11.96
CA LEU A 148 -3.39 -22.37 -12.53
C LEU A 148 -2.23 -22.70 -11.58
N ALA A 149 -2.36 -22.35 -10.31
CA ALA A 149 -1.37 -22.68 -9.27
C ALA A 149 -1.18 -24.20 -9.12
N ALA A 150 -2.27 -24.97 -8.99
CA ALA A 150 -2.19 -26.42 -8.88
C ALA A 150 -1.58 -27.09 -10.13
N PHE A 151 -2.00 -26.68 -11.34
CA PHE A 151 -1.51 -27.25 -12.59
C PHE A 151 -0.04 -26.92 -12.85
N SER A 152 0.41 -25.70 -12.50
CA SER A 152 1.83 -25.33 -12.59
C SER A 152 2.74 -26.19 -11.72
N ARG A 153 2.18 -26.76 -10.64
CA ARG A 153 2.84 -27.72 -9.73
C ARG A 153 2.54 -29.18 -10.05
N GLN A 154 1.96 -29.44 -11.23
CA GLN A 154 1.62 -30.77 -11.72
C GLN A 154 0.63 -31.53 -10.81
N GLN A 155 -0.18 -30.82 -10.03
CA GLN A 155 -1.16 -31.41 -9.13
C GLN A 155 -2.47 -31.69 -9.87
N SER A 156 -3.12 -32.81 -9.52
CA SER A 156 -4.45 -33.20 -10.01
C SER A 156 -4.60 -33.46 -11.52
N LEU A 157 -3.57 -33.24 -12.34
CA LEU A 157 -3.62 -33.31 -13.80
C LEU A 157 -4.10 -34.67 -14.35
N ASN A 158 -3.75 -35.77 -13.69
CA ASN A 158 -4.19 -37.11 -14.10
C ASN A 158 -5.69 -37.36 -13.92
N MET A 159 -6.40 -36.49 -13.20
CA MET A 159 -7.85 -36.53 -12.96
C MET A 159 -8.60 -35.40 -13.69
N ILE A 160 -7.88 -34.50 -14.37
CA ILE A 160 -8.45 -33.40 -15.15
C ILE A 160 -8.45 -33.77 -16.64
N ARG A 161 -9.59 -33.55 -17.30
CA ARG A 161 -9.78 -33.76 -18.74
C ARG A 161 -9.58 -32.47 -19.54
N SER A 162 -10.07 -31.35 -19.02
CA SER A 162 -9.82 -29.99 -19.53
C SER A 162 -10.18 -28.96 -18.46
N ALA A 163 -9.77 -27.71 -18.64
CA ALA A 163 -10.12 -26.61 -17.75
C ALA A 163 -10.62 -25.37 -18.52
N ALA A 164 -11.75 -24.81 -18.09
CA ALA A 164 -12.26 -23.51 -18.51
C ALA A 164 -12.02 -22.49 -17.39
N LEU A 165 -11.36 -21.39 -17.72
CA LEU A 165 -10.98 -20.33 -16.80
C LEU A 165 -11.68 -19.03 -17.23
N LEU A 166 -12.73 -18.66 -16.49
CA LEU A 166 -13.57 -17.50 -16.75
C LEU A 166 -13.08 -16.32 -15.90
N SER A 167 -12.75 -15.19 -16.52
CA SER A 167 -12.01 -14.08 -15.90
C SER A 167 -10.74 -14.56 -15.18
N PRO A 168 -9.75 -15.09 -15.92
CA PRO A 168 -8.58 -15.73 -15.34
C PRO A 168 -7.73 -14.76 -14.52
N ILE A 169 -7.59 -15.07 -13.22
CA ILE A 169 -6.69 -14.40 -12.29
C ILE A 169 -5.38 -15.18 -12.24
N ALA A 170 -4.32 -14.53 -12.70
CA ALA A 170 -2.94 -15.02 -12.62
C ALA A 170 -2.04 -13.89 -12.15
N TYR A 171 -1.97 -12.82 -12.94
CA TYR A 171 -1.33 -11.55 -12.57
C TYR A 171 -2.40 -10.55 -12.12
N LEU A 172 -2.01 -9.59 -11.28
CA LEU A 172 -2.92 -8.60 -10.67
C LEU A 172 -2.29 -7.19 -10.57
N ASP A 173 -1.12 -6.94 -11.15
CA ASP A 173 -0.49 -5.61 -11.09
C ASP A 173 -1.14 -4.59 -12.03
N GLN A 174 -1.89 -5.05 -13.04
CA GLN A 174 -2.58 -4.18 -14.00
C GLN A 174 -4.07 -3.96 -13.70
N ILE A 175 -4.60 -4.44 -12.57
CA ILE A 175 -6.01 -4.23 -12.19
C ILE A 175 -6.42 -2.76 -12.30
N THR A 176 -7.61 -2.45 -12.80
CA THR A 176 -8.04 -1.05 -13.00
C THR A 176 -8.91 -0.53 -11.86
N THR A 177 -9.29 -1.39 -10.90
CA THR A 177 -10.05 -0.97 -9.71
C THR A 177 -9.22 -0.07 -8.79
N LEU A 178 -9.57 1.22 -8.73
CA LEU A 178 -8.93 2.20 -7.83
C LEU A 178 -9.09 1.82 -6.36
N LEU A 179 -10.25 1.30 -5.97
CA LEU A 179 -10.51 0.87 -4.60
C LEU A 179 -9.71 -0.39 -4.24
N GLY A 180 -9.59 -1.36 -5.16
CA GLY A 180 -8.74 -2.55 -4.96
C GLY A 180 -7.26 -2.20 -4.85
N LYS A 181 -6.78 -1.26 -5.67
CA LYS A 181 -5.40 -0.73 -5.57
C LYS A 181 -5.18 0.01 -4.26
N ALA A 182 -6.08 0.93 -3.88
CA ALA A 182 -6.00 1.62 -2.59
C ALA A 182 -6.00 0.64 -1.41
N ALA A 183 -6.84 -0.40 -1.45
CA ALA A 183 -6.88 -1.44 -0.42
C ALA A 183 -5.56 -2.20 -0.32
N ALA A 184 -5.03 -2.69 -1.46
CA ALA A 184 -3.78 -3.45 -1.50
C ALA A 184 -2.56 -2.67 -0.98
N PHE A 185 -2.57 -1.35 -1.16
CA PHE A 185 -1.45 -0.48 -0.82
C PHE A 185 -1.61 0.24 0.53
N SER A 186 -2.79 0.23 1.14
CA SER A 186 -3.06 0.86 2.44
C SER A 186 -2.39 0.19 3.64
N MET A 187 -1.95 -1.08 3.50
CA MET A 187 -1.41 -1.92 4.58
C MET A 187 -2.35 -2.12 5.78
N ILE A 188 -3.59 -1.63 5.73
CA ILE A 188 -4.54 -1.71 6.86
C ILE A 188 -4.91 -3.16 7.19
N GLY A 189 -4.98 -4.01 6.15
CA GLY A 189 -5.24 -5.43 6.31
C GLY A 189 -4.13 -6.12 7.10
N ASP A 190 -2.87 -5.76 6.86
CA ASP A 190 -1.71 -6.37 7.54
C ASP A 190 -1.76 -6.08 9.04
N VAL A 191 -2.18 -4.86 9.38
CA VAL A 191 -2.38 -4.44 10.77
C VAL A 191 -3.56 -5.21 11.38
N LEU A 192 -4.74 -5.22 10.73
CA LEU A 192 -5.91 -5.95 11.23
C LEU A 192 -5.65 -7.44 11.43
N TYR A 193 -4.93 -8.08 10.51
CA TYR A 193 -4.57 -9.49 10.60
C TYR A 193 -3.68 -9.77 11.82
N ARG A 194 -2.69 -8.91 12.09
CA ARG A 194 -1.80 -9.04 13.26
C ARG A 194 -2.51 -8.81 14.59
N LEU A 195 -3.64 -8.11 14.58
CA LEU A 195 -4.50 -7.91 15.75
C LEU A 195 -5.53 -9.02 15.98
N GLY A 196 -5.43 -10.13 15.24
CA GLY A 196 -6.36 -11.25 15.37
C GLY A 196 -7.62 -11.12 14.51
N GLY A 197 -7.68 -10.12 13.61
CA GLY A 197 -8.70 -9.98 12.59
C GLY A 197 -8.50 -11.00 11.47
N ASN A 198 -8.61 -12.30 11.79
CA ASN A 198 -8.24 -13.36 10.85
C ASN A 198 -9.37 -13.70 9.86
N GLU A 199 -10.63 -13.46 10.23
CA GLU A 199 -11.79 -13.59 9.33
C GLU A 199 -12.07 -12.23 8.66
N PHE A 200 -12.00 -12.19 7.32
CA PHE A 200 -12.39 -11.03 6.53
C PHE A 200 -13.88 -11.10 6.21
N ILE A 201 -14.63 -10.10 6.68
CA ILE A 201 -16.09 -9.99 6.50
C ILE A 201 -16.37 -8.78 5.59
N PRO A 202 -16.67 -8.99 4.29
CA PRO A 202 -16.79 -7.89 3.32
C PRO A 202 -17.85 -6.85 3.67
N GLY A 203 -18.97 -7.28 4.24
CA GLY A 203 -20.06 -6.40 4.69
C GLY A 203 -19.93 -5.92 6.14
N GLY A 204 -18.78 -6.13 6.80
CA GLY A 204 -18.56 -5.69 8.17
C GLY A 204 -18.36 -4.17 8.27
N ASP A 205 -18.59 -3.61 9.46
CA ASP A 205 -18.49 -2.17 9.71
C ASP A 205 -17.12 -1.60 9.35
N ALA A 206 -16.03 -2.33 9.66
CA ALA A 206 -14.66 -1.92 9.36
C ALA A 206 -14.42 -1.78 7.84
N VAL A 207 -14.78 -2.81 7.07
CA VAL A 207 -14.62 -2.81 5.60
C VAL A 207 -15.51 -1.75 4.96
N THR A 208 -16.74 -1.60 5.44
CA THR A 208 -17.71 -0.61 4.92
C THR A 208 -17.23 0.82 5.17
N LYS A 209 -16.72 1.13 6.37
CA LYS A 209 -16.16 2.46 6.70
C LYS A 209 -14.93 2.76 5.85
N PHE A 210 -14.04 1.78 5.71
CA PHE A 210 -12.84 1.91 4.87
C PHE A 210 -13.22 2.22 3.41
N ALA A 211 -14.11 1.40 2.82
CA ALA A 211 -14.55 1.58 1.45
C ALA A 211 -15.18 2.97 1.25
N ASN A 212 -16.15 3.35 2.08
CA ASN A 212 -16.82 4.66 1.97
C ASN A 212 -15.86 5.84 2.15
N GLY A 213 -14.88 5.74 3.06
CA GLY A 213 -13.86 6.78 3.26
C GLY A 213 -13.05 7.01 1.98
N ILE A 214 -12.57 5.93 1.37
CA ILE A 214 -11.82 5.98 0.11
C ILE A 214 -12.70 6.51 -1.03
N CYS A 215 -13.96 6.09 -1.11
CA CYS A 215 -14.89 6.59 -2.12
C CYS A 215 -15.12 8.10 -2.02
N ASN A 216 -15.27 8.64 -0.81
CA ASN A 216 -15.43 10.07 -0.59
C ASN A 216 -14.16 10.85 -0.97
N ILE A 217 -12.98 10.33 -0.61
CA ILE A 217 -11.69 10.98 -0.89
C ILE A 217 -11.41 11.01 -2.40
N MET A 218 -11.69 9.90 -3.09
CA MET A 218 -11.43 9.76 -4.52
C MET A 218 -12.60 10.24 -5.40
N ASN A 219 -13.67 10.76 -4.80
CA ASN A 219 -14.91 11.16 -5.48
C ASN A 219 -15.46 10.05 -6.41
N ILE A 220 -15.44 8.79 -5.95
CA ILE A 220 -15.94 7.62 -6.67
C ILE A 220 -17.39 7.35 -6.26
N ASP A 221 -18.27 7.13 -7.24
CA ASP A 221 -19.63 6.66 -6.99
C ASP A 221 -19.62 5.20 -6.53
N CYS A 222 -19.69 5.00 -5.21
CA CYS A 222 -19.75 3.69 -4.57
C CYS A 222 -21.17 3.21 -4.25
N SER A 223 -22.19 3.74 -4.95
CA SER A 223 -23.56 3.22 -4.87
C SER A 223 -23.65 1.72 -5.17
N SER A 224 -22.73 1.19 -6.00
CA SER A 224 -22.49 -0.24 -6.21
C SER A 224 -21.02 -0.59 -5.96
N LEU A 225 -20.68 -0.96 -4.73
CA LEU A 225 -19.33 -1.44 -4.38
C LEU A 225 -18.89 -2.59 -5.29
N THR A 226 -19.80 -3.49 -5.66
CA THR A 226 -19.50 -4.59 -6.58
C THR A 226 -18.97 -4.04 -7.91
N SER A 227 -19.68 -3.10 -8.55
CA SER A 227 -19.25 -2.52 -9.83
C SER A 227 -17.92 -1.77 -9.73
N VAL A 228 -17.65 -1.11 -8.60
CA VAL A 228 -16.37 -0.40 -8.35
C VAL A 228 -15.18 -1.37 -8.27
N PHE A 229 -15.41 -2.59 -7.78
CA PHE A 229 -14.38 -3.63 -7.72
C PHE A 229 -14.28 -4.44 -9.02
N THR A 230 -15.41 -4.87 -9.59
CA THR A 230 -15.47 -5.85 -10.68
C THR A 230 -15.53 -5.24 -12.08
N GLY A 231 -15.76 -3.93 -12.17
CA GLY A 231 -16.16 -3.26 -13.40
C GLY A 231 -17.68 -3.22 -13.56
N PRO A 232 -18.21 -2.24 -14.31
CA PRO A 232 -19.64 -2.08 -14.56
C PRO A 232 -20.14 -3.18 -15.50
N PRO A 233 -21.08 -4.04 -15.07
CA PRO A 233 -21.57 -5.11 -15.93
C PRO A 233 -22.40 -4.56 -17.10
N CYS A 234 -22.22 -5.12 -18.30
CA CYS A 234 -23.05 -4.73 -19.45
C CYS A 234 -24.44 -5.36 -19.40
N CYS A 235 -24.50 -6.60 -18.90
CA CYS A 235 -25.50 -7.55 -19.34
C CYS A 235 -26.13 -8.34 -18.17
N ILE A 236 -25.90 -7.89 -16.93
CA ILE A 236 -26.50 -8.45 -15.72
C ILE A 236 -27.73 -7.62 -15.34
N SER A 237 -28.87 -8.28 -15.13
CA SER A 237 -30.09 -7.59 -14.70
C SER A 237 -29.97 -7.12 -13.23
N PRO A 238 -30.57 -5.96 -12.86
CA PRO A 238 -30.61 -5.53 -11.46
C PRO A 238 -31.21 -6.58 -10.51
N SER A 239 -32.23 -7.32 -10.97
CA SER A 239 -32.83 -8.43 -10.22
C SER A 239 -31.87 -9.60 -10.00
N THR A 240 -30.99 -9.89 -10.96
CA THR A 240 -29.93 -10.90 -10.78
C THR A 240 -28.95 -10.43 -9.72
N MET A 241 -28.51 -9.17 -9.77
CA MET A 241 -27.60 -8.60 -8.77
C MET A 241 -28.21 -8.61 -7.36
N GLU A 242 -29.48 -8.27 -7.22
CA GLU A 242 -30.21 -8.38 -5.95
C GLU A 242 -30.31 -9.83 -5.47
N ALA A 243 -30.56 -10.77 -6.38
CA ALA A 243 -30.59 -12.20 -6.05
C ALA A 243 -29.24 -12.71 -5.56
N VAL A 244 -28.12 -12.27 -6.14
CA VAL A 244 -26.76 -12.56 -5.65
C VAL A 244 -26.55 -11.95 -4.26
N ALA A 245 -26.94 -10.69 -4.07
CA ALA A 245 -26.79 -9.99 -2.79
C ALA A 245 -27.55 -10.69 -1.65
N ASN A 246 -28.68 -11.35 -1.93
CA ASN A 246 -29.43 -12.15 -0.95
C ASN A 246 -28.65 -13.38 -0.43
N TYR A 247 -27.69 -13.89 -1.19
CA TYR A 247 -26.77 -14.93 -0.72
C TYR A 247 -25.56 -14.37 0.04
N GLY A 248 -25.39 -13.04 0.03
CA GLY A 248 -24.37 -12.28 0.73
C GLY A 248 -22.95 -12.51 0.20
N PRO A 249 -22.06 -11.51 0.30
CA PRO A 249 -20.65 -11.76 0.09
C PRO A 249 -20.15 -12.74 1.16
N GLN A 250 -19.38 -13.72 0.73
CA GLN A 250 -18.88 -14.78 1.59
C GLN A 250 -17.63 -14.32 2.35
N PRO A 251 -17.46 -14.72 3.61
CA PRO A 251 -16.23 -14.47 4.34
C PRO A 251 -15.06 -15.27 3.74
N THR A 252 -13.85 -14.76 3.95
CA THR A 252 -12.59 -15.41 3.58
C THR A 252 -11.55 -15.14 4.67
N ALA A 253 -10.39 -15.79 4.60
CA ALA A 253 -9.27 -15.45 5.49
C ALA A 253 -8.71 -14.07 5.14
N THR A 254 -8.40 -13.26 6.16
CA THR A 254 -7.69 -11.99 5.94
C THR A 254 -6.33 -12.23 5.30
N LYS A 255 -5.62 -13.31 5.66
CA LYS A 255 -4.38 -13.75 4.99
C LYS A 255 -4.58 -13.97 3.49
N ASN A 256 -5.74 -14.48 3.06
CA ASN A 256 -6.07 -14.61 1.64
C ASN A 256 -6.18 -13.24 0.94
N MET A 257 -6.81 -12.25 1.57
CA MET A 257 -6.86 -10.87 1.05
C MET A 257 -5.48 -10.22 1.00
N LEU A 258 -4.64 -10.46 2.00
CA LEU A 258 -3.25 -10.00 2.04
C LEU A 258 -2.41 -10.62 0.93
N HIS A 259 -2.62 -11.91 0.65
CA HIS A 259 -1.91 -12.58 -0.42
C HIS A 259 -2.29 -12.00 -1.79
N LEU A 260 -3.57 -11.71 -2.02
CA LEU A 260 -4.00 -11.01 -3.23
C LEU A 260 -3.41 -9.59 -3.32
N ALA A 261 -3.32 -8.88 -2.18
CA ALA A 261 -2.63 -7.59 -2.13
C ALA A 261 -1.13 -7.71 -2.42
N GLN A 262 -0.47 -8.81 -2.05
CA GLN A 262 0.93 -9.08 -2.45
C GLN A 262 1.04 -9.23 -3.96
N MET A 263 0.12 -9.96 -4.60
CA MET A 263 0.10 -10.09 -6.07
C MET A 263 -0.09 -8.75 -6.77
N VAL A 264 -0.99 -7.89 -6.28
CA VAL A 264 -1.17 -6.52 -6.80
C VAL A 264 0.09 -5.67 -6.63
N ARG A 265 0.78 -5.82 -5.48
CA ARG A 265 2.00 -5.06 -5.15
C ARG A 265 3.21 -5.49 -5.98
N GLN A 266 3.39 -6.80 -6.14
CA GLN A 266 4.63 -7.40 -6.65
C GLN A 266 4.51 -7.77 -8.14
N GLY A 267 3.30 -7.95 -8.68
CA GLY A 267 3.09 -8.42 -10.06
C GLY A 267 3.55 -9.86 -10.29
N THR A 268 3.70 -10.64 -9.22
CA THR A 268 4.18 -12.03 -9.27
C THR A 268 3.14 -13.00 -8.75
N ILE A 269 3.18 -14.23 -9.27
CA ILE A 269 2.41 -15.37 -8.77
C ILE A 269 3.34 -16.19 -7.88
N ALA A 270 3.44 -15.81 -6.61
CA ALA A 270 4.30 -16.48 -5.64
C ALA A 270 3.47 -17.05 -4.48
N MET A 271 4.07 -17.92 -3.68
CA MET A 271 3.50 -18.29 -2.37
C MET A 271 3.49 -17.08 -1.43
N TYR A 272 2.74 -17.17 -0.34
CA TYR A 272 2.54 -16.07 0.60
C TYR A 272 3.85 -15.51 1.13
N ASP A 273 4.07 -14.21 0.95
CA ASP A 273 5.24 -13.55 1.52
C ASP A 273 5.01 -13.28 3.02
N TYR A 274 5.83 -13.87 3.89
CA TYR A 274 5.78 -13.63 5.33
C TYR A 274 6.46 -12.30 5.75
N GLY A 275 6.89 -11.49 4.77
CA GLY A 275 7.40 -10.14 4.92
C GLY A 275 8.91 -10.12 5.14
N ARG A 276 9.38 -10.72 6.24
CA ARG A 276 10.81 -10.76 6.56
C ARG A 276 11.47 -12.03 6.02
N GLU A 277 12.76 -11.93 5.68
CA GLU A 277 13.55 -13.07 5.16
C GLU A 277 13.57 -14.26 6.14
N ASP A 278 13.59 -14.01 7.45
CA ASP A 278 13.51 -15.06 8.47
C ASP A 278 12.16 -15.77 8.48
N GLY A 279 11.06 -15.02 8.35
CA GLY A 279 9.71 -15.58 8.20
C GLY A 279 9.58 -16.46 6.96
N ASN A 280 10.11 -16.02 5.81
CA ASN A 280 10.14 -16.85 4.61
C ASN A 280 11.06 -18.07 4.75
N ASN A 281 12.22 -17.92 5.41
CA ASN A 281 13.11 -19.05 5.66
C ASN A 281 12.48 -20.10 6.59
N GLU A 282 11.69 -19.69 7.59
CA GLU A 282 10.97 -20.62 8.47
C GLU A 282 9.95 -21.47 7.69
N HIS A 283 9.26 -20.86 6.72
CA HIS A 283 8.20 -21.53 5.96
C HIS A 283 8.70 -22.27 4.72
N TYR A 284 9.71 -21.72 4.04
CA TYR A 284 10.15 -22.19 2.72
C TYR A 284 11.62 -22.66 2.69
N GLY A 285 12.41 -22.39 3.73
CA GLY A 285 13.85 -22.64 3.73
C GLY A 285 14.65 -21.73 2.79
N GLN A 286 14.03 -20.64 2.31
CA GLN A 286 14.63 -19.62 1.45
C GLN A 286 14.08 -18.23 1.78
N PRO A 287 14.85 -17.15 1.54
CA PRO A 287 14.48 -15.79 1.98
C PRO A 287 13.33 -15.16 1.19
N THR A 288 12.98 -15.70 0.02
CA THR A 288 11.91 -15.22 -0.85
C THR A 288 10.85 -16.31 -1.06
N PRO A 289 9.57 -15.96 -1.22
CA PRO A 289 8.53 -16.94 -1.49
C PRO A 289 8.77 -17.62 -2.86
N PRO A 290 8.63 -18.96 -2.95
CA PRO A 290 8.70 -19.67 -4.22
C PRO A 290 7.61 -19.23 -5.21
N VAL A 291 7.95 -19.20 -6.50
CA VAL A 291 7.07 -18.74 -7.59
C VAL A 291 6.31 -19.90 -8.23
N TYR A 292 5.03 -19.69 -8.54
CA TYR A 292 4.24 -20.56 -9.41
C TYR A 292 4.54 -20.26 -10.87
N ASN A 293 5.32 -21.14 -11.51
CA ASN A 293 5.71 -20.96 -12.90
C ASN A 293 4.58 -21.41 -13.86
N MET A 294 3.82 -20.47 -14.41
CA MET A 294 2.72 -20.78 -15.35
C MET A 294 3.19 -21.54 -16.60
N ALA A 295 4.45 -21.34 -17.04
CA ALA A 295 5.02 -22.08 -18.17
C ALA A 295 5.24 -23.57 -17.86
N SER A 296 5.13 -24.00 -16.60
CA SER A 296 5.18 -25.40 -16.21
C SER A 296 3.85 -26.15 -16.38
N ILE A 297 2.76 -25.45 -16.75
CA ILE A 297 1.48 -26.10 -17.07
C ILE A 297 1.68 -26.96 -18.34
N PRO A 298 1.24 -28.23 -18.35
CA PRO A 298 1.45 -29.10 -19.52
C PRO A 298 0.82 -28.54 -20.78
N ASN A 299 1.61 -28.45 -21.86
CA ASN A 299 1.19 -27.89 -23.15
C ASN A 299 0.03 -28.65 -23.81
N ASP A 300 -0.18 -29.92 -23.43
CA ASP A 300 -1.23 -30.79 -23.96
C ASP A 300 -2.54 -30.74 -23.16
N LEU A 301 -2.56 -30.07 -21.99
CA LEU A 301 -3.76 -29.88 -21.19
C LEU A 301 -4.74 -28.94 -21.93
N PRO A 302 -5.97 -29.37 -22.25
CA PRO A 302 -6.92 -28.48 -22.90
C PRO A 302 -7.37 -27.33 -21.97
N LEU A 303 -7.13 -26.09 -22.39
CA LEU A 303 -7.46 -24.86 -21.68
C LEU A 303 -8.40 -23.98 -22.51
N PHE A 304 -9.43 -23.44 -21.87
CA PHE A 304 -10.29 -22.38 -22.40
C PHE A 304 -10.18 -21.16 -21.49
N LEU A 305 -9.76 -20.01 -22.03
CA LEU A 305 -9.67 -18.74 -21.31
C LEU A 305 -10.73 -17.78 -21.83
N ALA A 306 -11.58 -17.25 -20.96
CA ALA A 306 -12.54 -16.21 -21.33
C ALA A 306 -12.33 -14.95 -20.48
N TYR A 307 -12.13 -13.80 -21.10
CA TYR A 307 -11.87 -12.54 -20.39
C TYR A 307 -12.50 -11.33 -21.08
N GLY A 308 -12.79 -10.29 -20.30
CA GLY A 308 -13.62 -9.16 -20.69
C GLY A 308 -12.86 -7.85 -20.81
N GLY A 309 -13.30 -6.94 -21.69
CA GLY A 309 -12.68 -5.61 -21.85
C GLY A 309 -13.02 -4.63 -20.73
N GLN A 310 -14.15 -4.83 -20.04
CA GLN A 310 -14.58 -4.01 -18.89
C GLN A 310 -14.26 -4.68 -17.54
N ASP A 311 -13.42 -5.71 -17.52
CA ASP A 311 -13.07 -6.45 -16.31
C ASP A 311 -11.96 -5.73 -15.52
N PHE A 312 -12.30 -5.21 -14.34
CA PHE A 312 -11.36 -4.44 -13.52
C PHE A 312 -10.38 -5.29 -12.70
N ILE A 313 -10.58 -6.61 -12.62
CA ILE A 313 -9.77 -7.52 -11.81
C ILE A 313 -8.96 -8.47 -12.71
N SER A 314 -9.62 -9.11 -13.68
CA SER A 314 -8.95 -9.91 -14.71
C SER A 314 -8.61 -9.01 -15.91
N ASP A 315 -7.81 -7.98 -15.67
CA ASP A 315 -7.51 -6.93 -16.64
C ASP A 315 -6.95 -7.52 -17.96
N PRO A 316 -7.36 -7.00 -19.14
CA PRO A 316 -6.86 -7.49 -20.42
C PRO A 316 -5.33 -7.51 -20.57
N ALA A 317 -4.58 -6.63 -19.90
CA ALA A 317 -3.12 -6.65 -19.89
C ALA A 317 -2.57 -7.83 -19.08
N ASP A 318 -3.11 -8.08 -17.89
CA ASP A 318 -2.74 -9.23 -17.05
C ASP A 318 -3.04 -10.57 -17.75
N VAL A 319 -4.20 -10.69 -18.41
CA VAL A 319 -4.55 -11.89 -19.17
C VAL A 319 -3.65 -12.07 -20.39
N LYS A 320 -3.25 -11.00 -21.07
CA LYS A 320 -2.26 -11.08 -22.16
C LYS A 320 -0.90 -11.55 -21.67
N THR A 321 -0.48 -11.15 -20.47
CA THR A 321 0.76 -11.65 -19.83
C THR A 321 0.66 -13.14 -19.54
N LEU A 322 -0.48 -13.62 -19.04
CA LEU A 322 -0.75 -15.06 -18.86
C LEU A 322 -0.67 -15.82 -20.19
N ILE A 323 -1.38 -15.36 -21.23
CA ILE A 323 -1.34 -15.98 -22.56
C ILE A 323 0.09 -16.00 -23.12
N GLY A 324 0.85 -14.92 -22.94
CA GLY A 324 2.25 -14.85 -23.33
C GLY A 324 3.15 -15.84 -22.58
N THR A 325 2.83 -16.14 -21.33
CA THR A 325 3.55 -17.16 -20.54
C THR A 325 3.22 -18.58 -21.03
N LEU A 326 2.05 -18.77 -21.63
CA LEU A 326 1.57 -20.02 -22.23
C LEU A 326 1.86 -20.11 -23.75
N ASN A 327 2.83 -19.35 -24.27
CA ASN A 327 3.13 -19.31 -25.70
C ASN A 327 3.55 -20.66 -26.30
N ASP A 328 4.12 -21.57 -25.49
CA ASP A 328 4.54 -22.91 -25.91
C ASP A 328 3.42 -23.95 -25.81
N HIS A 329 2.23 -23.56 -25.34
CA HIS A 329 1.06 -24.44 -25.23
C HIS A 329 0.58 -24.88 -26.61
N ASP A 330 0.06 -26.11 -26.73
CA ASP A 330 -0.39 -26.62 -28.03
C ASP A 330 -1.53 -25.73 -28.57
N ALA A 331 -1.35 -25.19 -29.78
CA ALA A 331 -2.28 -24.22 -30.35
C ALA A 331 -3.71 -24.76 -30.51
N ASP A 332 -3.87 -26.07 -30.72
CA ASP A 332 -5.18 -26.74 -30.79
C ASP A 332 -5.76 -27.08 -29.40
N LYS A 333 -5.02 -26.80 -28.32
CA LYS A 333 -5.37 -27.05 -26.91
C LYS A 333 -5.60 -25.78 -26.09
N LEU A 334 -5.29 -24.61 -26.61
CA LEU A 334 -5.55 -23.33 -25.97
C LEU A 334 -6.58 -22.52 -26.76
N VAL A 335 -7.79 -22.38 -26.22
CA VAL A 335 -8.86 -21.55 -26.79
C VAL A 335 -9.00 -20.29 -25.97
N VAL A 336 -9.03 -19.13 -26.63
CA VAL A 336 -9.17 -17.82 -25.98
C VAL A 336 -10.39 -17.09 -26.53
N LEU A 337 -11.30 -16.71 -25.64
CA LEU A 337 -12.47 -15.89 -25.90
C LEU A 337 -12.28 -14.51 -25.25
N TYR A 338 -12.42 -13.46 -26.06
CA TYR A 338 -12.40 -12.08 -25.58
C TYR A 338 -13.74 -11.41 -25.91
N THR A 339 -14.33 -10.76 -24.91
CA THR A 339 -15.59 -10.03 -25.04
C THR A 339 -15.43 -8.62 -24.50
N GLU A 340 -15.31 -7.64 -25.39
CA GLU A 340 -15.00 -6.24 -25.04
C GLU A 340 -15.95 -5.67 -23.97
N GLU A 341 -17.24 -5.97 -24.07
CA GLU A 341 -18.27 -5.39 -23.21
C GLU A 341 -18.41 -6.10 -21.85
N TYR A 342 -17.83 -7.29 -21.66
CA TYR A 342 -17.98 -8.04 -20.42
C TYR A 342 -17.08 -7.49 -19.31
N ALA A 343 -17.66 -7.35 -18.11
CA ALA A 343 -16.94 -7.13 -16.86
C ALA A 343 -16.78 -8.46 -16.09
N HIS A 344 -16.18 -8.41 -14.90
CA HIS A 344 -15.75 -9.62 -14.18
C HIS A 344 -16.86 -10.63 -13.88
N LEU A 345 -18.07 -10.15 -13.63
CA LEU A 345 -19.21 -11.01 -13.26
C LEU A 345 -20.04 -11.46 -14.46
N ASP A 346 -19.89 -10.84 -15.64
CA ASP A 346 -20.73 -11.14 -16.79
C ASP A 346 -20.57 -12.61 -17.25
N PHE A 347 -19.37 -13.17 -17.16
CA PHE A 347 -19.09 -14.57 -17.54
C PHE A 347 -19.90 -15.62 -16.76
N ILE A 348 -20.42 -15.27 -15.58
CA ILE A 348 -21.19 -16.19 -14.74
C ILE A 348 -22.64 -15.73 -14.52
N LEU A 349 -22.94 -14.44 -14.72
CA LEU A 349 -24.24 -13.86 -14.37
C LEU A 349 -24.93 -13.10 -15.52
N ALA A 350 -24.28 -12.85 -16.65
CA ALA A 350 -24.93 -12.15 -17.75
C ALA A 350 -26.07 -12.97 -18.36
N GLY A 351 -27.18 -12.30 -18.69
CA GLY A 351 -28.36 -12.96 -19.29
C GLY A 351 -28.11 -13.53 -20.68
N ASN A 352 -27.05 -13.08 -21.36
CA ASN A 352 -26.58 -13.57 -22.66
C ASN A 352 -25.33 -14.47 -22.57
N ALA A 353 -24.82 -14.79 -21.36
CA ALA A 353 -23.63 -15.64 -21.20
C ALA A 353 -23.82 -17.03 -21.82
N ASN A 354 -25.05 -17.54 -21.83
CA ASN A 354 -25.39 -18.80 -22.47
C ASN A 354 -25.10 -18.81 -23.99
N GLN A 355 -25.29 -17.70 -24.68
CA GLN A 355 -25.04 -17.57 -26.12
C GLN A 355 -23.58 -17.23 -26.43
N VAL A 356 -22.93 -16.44 -25.56
CA VAL A 356 -21.59 -15.90 -25.82
C VAL A 356 -20.48 -16.84 -25.32
N VAL A 357 -20.72 -17.53 -24.19
CA VAL A 357 -19.69 -18.32 -23.49
C VAL A 357 -20.04 -19.82 -23.46
N HIS A 358 -21.31 -20.16 -23.25
CA HIS A 358 -21.73 -21.55 -22.99
C HIS A 358 -22.21 -22.34 -24.22
N ASP A 359 -22.47 -21.68 -25.35
CA ASP A 359 -23.05 -22.32 -26.56
C ASP A 359 -22.09 -23.34 -27.20
N ASP A 360 -22.47 -24.00 -28.30
CA ASP A 360 -21.65 -25.00 -29.01
C ASP A 360 -20.89 -24.45 -30.24
N ASP A 361 -20.78 -23.12 -30.36
CA ASP A 361 -20.04 -22.44 -31.42
C ASP A 361 -18.53 -22.75 -31.39
N GLU A 362 -17.83 -22.60 -32.54
CA GLU A 362 -16.40 -22.97 -32.71
C GLU A 362 -15.40 -22.29 -31.74
N LYS A 363 -15.85 -21.33 -30.93
CA LYS A 363 -15.05 -20.54 -29.99
C LYS A 363 -15.55 -20.62 -28.55
N SER A 364 -16.44 -21.56 -28.24
CA SER A 364 -17.12 -21.62 -26.96
C SER A 364 -16.54 -22.67 -26.00
N MET A 365 -16.94 -22.58 -24.74
CA MET A 365 -16.63 -23.61 -23.74
C MET A 365 -17.31 -24.95 -24.07
N GLY A 366 -18.54 -24.93 -24.62
CA GLY A 366 -19.31 -26.14 -24.96
C GLY A 366 -18.55 -27.08 -25.90
N GLN A 367 -17.91 -26.51 -26.93
CA GLN A 367 -17.14 -27.30 -27.89
C GLN A 367 -15.91 -27.97 -27.25
N MET A 368 -15.20 -27.27 -26.36
CA MET A 368 -14.06 -27.85 -25.63
C MET A 368 -14.49 -29.04 -24.77
N LEU A 369 -15.61 -28.90 -24.05
CA LEU A 369 -16.15 -29.94 -23.18
C LEU A 369 -16.57 -31.18 -24.00
N HIS A 370 -17.12 -30.98 -25.21
CA HIS A 370 -17.53 -32.07 -26.09
C HIS A 370 -16.38 -32.82 -26.79
N HIS A 371 -15.41 -32.10 -27.35
CA HIS A 371 -14.44 -32.69 -28.29
C HIS A 371 -13.02 -32.86 -27.74
N GLY A 372 -12.72 -32.36 -26.54
CA GLY A 372 -11.35 -32.46 -26.00
C GLY A 372 -10.34 -31.76 -26.92
N ALA A 373 -10.56 -30.46 -27.15
CA ALA A 373 -9.72 -29.54 -27.92
C ALA A 373 -9.02 -30.17 -29.13
N SER A 374 -9.74 -30.20 -30.25
CA SER A 374 -9.24 -30.54 -31.57
C SER A 374 -9.86 -29.58 -32.57
N VAL A 375 -9.63 -28.28 -32.40
CA VAL A 375 -10.18 -27.25 -33.32
C VAL A 375 -9.16 -26.15 -33.53
N ARG A 376 -8.72 -26.00 -34.78
CA ARG A 376 -7.83 -24.92 -35.24
C ARG A 376 -8.57 -23.58 -35.20
N ILE A 377 -8.07 -22.61 -34.44
CA ILE A 377 -8.62 -21.24 -34.48
C ILE A 377 -7.51 -20.26 -34.90
N GLN A 378 -7.66 -19.68 -36.09
CA GLN A 378 -6.84 -18.59 -36.59
C GLN A 378 -7.20 -17.27 -35.88
N ILE A 379 -6.20 -16.65 -35.26
CA ILE A 379 -6.27 -15.26 -34.80
C ILE A 379 -6.36 -14.35 -36.04
N ARG A 380 -7.51 -13.72 -36.29
CA ARG A 380 -7.59 -12.59 -37.24
C ARG A 380 -6.97 -11.35 -36.59
N LYS A 381 -5.76 -10.98 -37.03
CA LYS A 381 -5.23 -9.63 -36.82
C LYS A 381 -6.17 -8.62 -37.48
N ASN A 382 -6.65 -7.63 -36.72
CA ASN A 382 -7.30 -6.46 -37.28
C ASN A 382 -6.22 -5.48 -37.75
N PRO A 383 -6.22 -5.00 -39.02
CA PRO A 383 -5.19 -4.13 -39.54
C PRO A 383 -5.56 -2.68 -39.25
N ASN A 384 -4.86 -2.04 -38.30
CA ASN A 384 -4.65 -0.59 -38.28
C ASN A 384 -3.76 -0.21 -37.09
N GLN A 385 -2.44 -0.35 -37.25
CA GLN A 385 -1.47 0.56 -36.63
C GLN A 385 -0.21 0.58 -37.50
N ASN A 386 -0.09 1.62 -38.34
CA ASN A 386 1.14 1.94 -39.04
C ASN A 386 1.95 2.93 -38.19
N GLY A 387 3.15 2.50 -37.83
CA GLY A 387 4.35 3.34 -37.90
C GLY A 387 4.70 4.20 -36.69
N ALA A 388 5.57 3.67 -35.83
CA ALA A 388 6.61 4.47 -35.21
C ALA A 388 7.94 3.70 -35.23
N ARG A 389 8.94 4.30 -35.87
CA ARG A 389 10.31 3.78 -36.06
C ARG A 389 11.00 3.56 -34.70
N GLN A 390 11.57 2.38 -34.50
CA GLN A 390 12.63 2.18 -33.50
C GLN A 390 13.93 2.82 -34.00
N VAL A 391 14.54 3.65 -33.16
CA VAL A 391 15.91 4.14 -33.30
C VAL A 391 16.77 3.32 -32.33
N PRO A 392 17.87 2.66 -32.76
CA PRO A 392 18.73 1.92 -31.85
C PRO A 392 19.71 2.88 -31.16
N TYR A 393 19.67 2.94 -29.83
CA TYR A 393 20.76 3.51 -29.05
C TYR A 393 21.60 2.38 -28.45
N THR A 394 22.87 2.35 -28.87
CA THR A 394 23.93 1.48 -28.38
C THR A 394 24.46 2.06 -27.06
N ILE A 395 24.37 1.33 -25.94
CA ILE A 395 25.00 1.73 -24.68
C ILE A 395 26.45 1.24 -24.70
N ASN A 396 27.37 2.19 -24.68
CA ASN A 396 28.81 1.96 -24.57
C ASN A 396 29.15 1.80 -23.07
N THR A 397 29.58 0.61 -22.67
CA THR A 397 30.13 0.36 -21.33
C THR A 397 31.62 0.62 -21.35
N ASN A 398 32.12 1.60 -20.58
CA ASN A 398 33.42 1.54 -19.91
C ASN A 398 33.65 2.73 -18.94
N ASN A 399 33.77 2.35 -17.66
CA ASN A 399 34.64 2.87 -16.61
C ASN A 399 34.51 4.34 -16.14
N GLY A 400 33.79 4.50 -15.03
CA GLY A 400 34.12 5.43 -13.95
C GLY A 400 33.99 4.69 -12.62
N ARG A 401 35.06 4.64 -11.83
CA ARG A 401 35.18 3.87 -10.58
C ARG A 401 34.02 4.13 -9.61
N PHE A 402 33.27 3.07 -9.32
CA PHE A 402 32.34 3.00 -8.20
C PHE A 402 33.13 3.01 -6.87
N LEU A 403 32.82 3.97 -6.00
CA LEU A 403 33.12 3.89 -4.57
C LEU A 403 32.14 2.87 -3.96
N SER A 404 32.61 1.64 -3.84
CA SER A 404 31.97 0.58 -3.08
C SER A 404 32.05 0.88 -1.58
N SER A 405 30.93 0.62 -0.88
CA SER A 405 30.80 0.42 0.57
C SER A 405 31.35 1.51 1.48
N LEU A 406 30.49 2.44 1.92
CA LEU A 406 30.71 3.18 3.16
C LEU A 406 30.39 2.27 4.34
N ASP A 407 31.42 1.96 5.13
CA ASP A 407 31.37 1.27 6.41
C ASP A 407 30.33 1.90 7.35
N SER A 408 29.67 1.04 8.14
CA SER A 408 28.60 1.39 9.09
C SER A 408 29.06 2.19 10.33
N ASP A 409 30.32 2.63 10.40
CA ASP A 409 30.91 3.33 11.56
C ASP A 409 31.37 4.78 11.26
N VAL A 410 30.99 5.35 10.11
CA VAL A 410 31.41 6.72 9.73
C VAL A 410 30.25 7.73 9.93
N GLY A 411 30.43 8.68 10.86
CA GLY A 411 29.47 9.77 11.13
C GLY A 411 29.37 10.84 10.03
N ILE A 412 28.42 11.77 10.16
CA ILE A 412 28.14 12.83 9.16
C ILE A 412 29.37 13.72 8.95
N CYS A 413 30.09 14.07 10.02
CA CYS A 413 31.27 14.94 9.92
C CYS A 413 32.30 14.37 8.94
N LYS A 414 32.69 13.11 9.15
CA LYS A 414 33.72 12.47 8.35
C LYS A 414 33.27 12.07 6.95
N SER A 415 31.99 11.74 6.78
CA SER A 415 31.46 11.30 5.48
C SER A 415 31.08 12.45 4.55
N MET A 416 30.58 13.57 5.07
CA MET A 416 29.98 14.65 4.27
C MET A 416 30.66 16.02 4.44
N VAL A 417 31.16 16.34 5.63
CA VAL A 417 31.69 17.69 5.92
C VAL A 417 33.20 17.77 5.63
N GLU A 418 33.98 16.87 6.20
CA GLU A 418 35.45 16.82 6.02
C GLU A 418 35.85 16.53 4.56
N THR A 419 35.03 15.75 3.84
CA THR A 419 35.25 15.45 2.41
C THR A 419 35.15 16.68 1.52
N GLN A 420 34.48 17.74 1.99
CA GLN A 420 34.36 19.03 1.30
C GLN A 420 35.44 20.05 1.73
N GLY A 421 36.29 19.70 2.71
CA GLY A 421 37.37 20.52 3.22
C GLY A 421 37.01 21.41 4.42
N TYR A 422 35.93 21.09 5.14
CA TYR A 422 35.50 21.80 6.34
C TYR A 422 35.87 21.01 7.61
N SER A 423 36.04 21.71 8.74
CA SER A 423 36.26 21.07 10.05
C SER A 423 34.92 20.83 10.74
N CYS A 424 34.75 19.65 11.33
CA CYS A 424 33.48 19.23 11.94
C CYS A 424 33.71 18.50 13.27
N GLU A 425 32.85 18.76 14.26
CA GLU A 425 32.82 18.10 15.56
C GLU A 425 31.50 17.32 15.72
N GLU A 426 31.55 16.12 16.29
CA GLU A 426 30.36 15.35 16.63
C GLU A 426 30.12 15.37 18.13
N HIS A 427 28.89 15.69 18.50
CA HIS A 427 28.43 15.83 19.87
C HIS A 427 27.25 14.90 20.12
N THR A 428 27.08 14.54 21.39
CA THR A 428 25.92 13.79 21.86
C THR A 428 25.21 14.54 22.96
N VAL A 429 23.89 14.59 22.91
CA VAL A 429 23.02 15.24 23.89
C VAL A 429 22.05 14.22 24.44
N THR A 430 21.91 14.14 25.77
CA THR A 430 20.91 13.26 26.40
C THR A 430 19.69 14.07 26.81
N THR A 431 18.52 13.70 26.29
CA THR A 431 17.24 14.31 26.67
C THR A 431 16.83 13.88 28.08
N THR A 432 15.91 14.61 28.70
CA THR A 432 15.44 14.30 30.06
C THR A 432 14.71 12.96 30.15
N ASP A 433 14.10 12.50 29.06
CA ASP A 433 13.45 11.19 28.95
C ASP A 433 14.41 10.08 28.49
N GLY A 434 15.69 10.39 28.26
CA GLY A 434 16.76 9.40 28.14
C GLY A 434 17.24 9.09 26.72
N TYR A 435 16.71 9.73 25.68
CA TYR A 435 17.21 9.59 24.31
C TYR A 435 18.57 10.28 24.16
N ILE A 436 19.44 9.68 23.35
CA ILE A 436 20.78 10.20 23.07
C ILE A 436 20.80 10.68 21.61
N LEU A 437 20.81 12.00 21.44
CA LEU A 437 20.76 12.69 20.17
C LEU A 437 22.17 13.01 19.67
N SER A 438 22.41 12.88 18.37
CA SER A 438 23.65 13.32 17.72
C SER A 438 23.50 14.73 17.14
N LEU A 439 24.48 15.59 17.43
CA LEU A 439 24.61 16.92 16.86
C LEU A 439 25.96 17.05 16.14
N GLN A 440 25.98 17.64 14.96
CA GLN A 440 27.21 18.00 14.24
C GLN A 440 27.45 19.49 14.33
N ARG A 441 28.69 19.90 14.58
CA ARG A 441 29.10 21.30 14.63
C ARG A 441 30.15 21.60 13.57
N ILE A 442 29.92 22.63 12.75
CA ILE A 442 30.85 23.08 11.71
C ILE A 442 31.33 24.49 12.07
N LEU A 443 32.61 24.58 12.47
CA LEU A 443 33.18 25.80 13.06
C LEU A 443 34.09 26.59 12.12
N VAL A 444 34.69 25.93 11.14
CA VAL A 444 35.72 26.53 10.27
C VAL A 444 35.31 26.33 8.83
N GLY A 445 35.07 27.45 8.14
CA GLY A 445 34.78 27.48 6.71
C GLY A 445 35.97 27.04 5.87
N LYS A 446 35.73 26.75 4.58
CA LYS A 446 36.74 26.17 3.67
C LYS A 446 37.97 27.06 3.46
N SER A 447 37.81 28.37 3.64
CA SER A 447 38.86 29.38 3.54
C SER A 447 39.65 29.58 4.84
N GLY A 448 39.34 28.84 5.90
CA GLY A 448 39.93 29.00 7.24
C GLY A 448 39.28 30.11 8.06
N VAL A 449 38.13 30.65 7.63
CA VAL A 449 37.32 31.59 8.41
C VAL A 449 36.73 30.84 9.60
N THR A 450 37.13 31.24 10.81
CA THR A 450 36.55 30.75 12.06
C THR A 450 35.20 31.44 12.29
N ALA A 451 34.19 30.68 12.71
CA ALA A 451 32.90 31.23 13.09
C ALA A 451 33.02 32.21 14.28
N ASP A 452 32.61 33.45 14.08
CA ASP A 452 32.57 34.52 15.09
C ASP A 452 31.17 35.14 15.28
N LYS A 453 30.19 34.75 14.45
CA LYS A 453 28.78 35.14 14.56
C LYS A 453 27.99 34.22 15.50
N PRO A 454 26.76 34.60 15.91
CA PRO A 454 25.92 33.77 16.76
C PRO A 454 25.68 32.37 16.16
N PRO A 455 25.50 31.34 17.01
CA PRO A 455 25.24 29.99 16.54
C PRO A 455 23.92 29.86 15.79
N VAL A 456 23.87 28.95 14.83
CA VAL A 456 22.66 28.59 14.06
C VAL A 456 22.39 27.10 14.21
N LEU A 457 21.22 26.74 14.74
CA LEU A 457 20.77 25.35 14.84
C LEU A 457 19.85 25.01 13.67
N LEU A 458 20.26 24.06 12.83
CA LEU A 458 19.50 23.56 11.68
C LEU A 458 18.79 22.24 12.04
N GLN A 459 17.47 22.23 11.92
CA GLN A 459 16.59 21.10 12.27
C GLN A 459 15.83 20.59 11.04
N HIS A 460 16.02 19.31 10.73
CA HIS A 460 15.41 18.63 9.57
C HIS A 460 13.92 18.30 9.75
N GLY A 461 13.28 17.87 8.65
CA GLY A 461 11.90 17.40 8.58
C GLY A 461 11.69 15.92 8.90
N VAL A 462 10.46 15.43 8.69
CA VAL A 462 10.12 14.00 8.83
C VAL A 462 10.86 13.17 7.78
N PHE A 463 11.20 11.91 8.11
CA PHE A 463 11.95 10.99 7.23
C PHE A 463 13.33 11.49 6.76
N SER A 464 13.88 12.50 7.42
CA SER A 464 15.18 13.11 7.12
C SER A 464 16.08 13.13 8.36
N ASP A 465 17.31 13.62 8.20
CA ASP A 465 18.28 13.85 9.26
C ASP A 465 19.13 15.11 8.95
N ALA A 466 20.15 15.37 9.77
CA ALA A 466 21.06 16.51 9.62
C ALA A 466 21.73 16.61 8.23
N ALA A 467 21.87 15.51 7.49
CA ALA A 467 22.51 15.51 6.19
C ALA A 467 21.74 16.33 5.14
N THR A 468 20.44 16.56 5.31
CA THR A 468 19.61 17.33 4.37
C THR A 468 20.19 18.72 4.08
N TRP A 469 20.89 19.31 5.05
CA TRP A 469 21.53 20.63 4.93
C TRP A 469 22.85 20.62 4.16
N LEU A 470 23.34 19.43 3.76
CA LEU A 470 24.67 19.17 3.21
C LEU A 470 24.64 18.40 1.87
N LEU A 471 23.46 18.05 1.35
CA LEU A 471 23.32 17.18 0.16
C LEU A 471 23.66 17.89 -1.17
N ASN A 472 23.73 19.21 -1.18
CA ASN A 472 24.15 20.00 -2.35
C ASN A 472 25.65 20.33 -2.31
N THR A 473 26.14 21.04 -3.33
CA THR A 473 27.51 21.59 -3.30
C THR A 473 27.65 22.65 -2.19
N PRO A 474 28.87 22.92 -1.69
CA PRO A 474 29.06 23.87 -0.60
C PRO A 474 28.50 25.29 -0.84
N ASP A 475 28.44 25.74 -2.09
CA ASP A 475 27.86 27.03 -2.49
C ASP A 475 26.32 27.02 -2.65
N GLN A 476 25.69 25.86 -2.47
CA GLN A 476 24.25 25.62 -2.59
C GLN A 476 23.62 25.03 -1.34
N SER A 477 24.41 24.59 -0.36
CA SER A 477 23.94 23.96 0.88
C SER A 477 23.98 24.94 2.04
N LEU A 478 22.84 25.19 2.70
CA LEU A 478 22.72 26.17 3.77
C LEU A 478 23.75 25.95 4.90
N GLY A 479 24.01 24.70 5.28
CA GLY A 479 25.00 24.39 6.32
C GLY A 479 26.41 24.90 5.99
N PHE A 480 26.84 24.74 4.75
CA PHE A 480 28.15 25.22 4.28
C PHE A 480 28.16 26.75 4.06
N ILE A 481 27.08 27.30 3.50
CA ILE A 481 26.96 28.74 3.25
C ILE A 481 27.03 29.53 4.56
N LEU A 482 26.36 29.07 5.61
CA LEU A 482 26.36 29.75 6.91
C LEU A 482 27.76 29.76 7.53
N VAL A 483 28.48 28.64 7.55
CA VAL A 483 29.83 28.60 8.13
C VAL A 483 30.82 29.44 7.32
N ASP A 484 30.74 29.44 5.98
CA ASP A 484 31.57 30.30 5.14
C ASP A 484 31.25 31.80 5.32
N ASN A 485 30.06 32.11 5.84
CA ASN A 485 29.65 33.45 6.24
C ASN A 485 29.90 33.75 7.73
N GLY A 486 30.64 32.90 8.45
CA GLY A 486 31.12 33.15 9.82
C GLY A 486 30.16 32.73 10.93
N TYR A 487 29.09 31.99 10.64
CA TYR A 487 28.19 31.44 11.67
C TYR A 487 28.72 30.13 12.27
N ASP A 488 28.47 29.91 13.57
CA ASP A 488 28.73 28.63 14.25
C ASP A 488 27.56 27.68 13.97
N VAL A 489 27.74 26.74 13.03
CA VAL A 489 26.64 25.93 12.50
C VAL A 489 26.50 24.63 13.28
N TRP A 490 25.31 24.38 13.79
CA TRP A 490 24.92 23.14 14.48
C TRP A 490 23.83 22.44 13.69
N LEU A 491 24.01 21.16 13.41
CA LEU A 491 23.02 20.31 12.74
C LEU A 491 22.48 19.31 13.76
N ALA A 492 21.17 19.32 13.98
CA ALA A 492 20.52 18.44 14.95
C ALA A 492 19.88 17.23 14.27
N ASN A 493 19.95 16.06 14.94
CA ASN A 493 19.24 14.84 14.53
C ASN A 493 18.20 14.47 15.60
N THR A 494 16.93 14.32 15.22
CA THR A 494 15.87 13.88 16.15
C THR A 494 16.05 12.42 16.55
N ARG A 495 15.51 12.04 17.71
CA ARG A 495 15.46 10.64 18.18
C ARG A 495 14.96 9.68 17.11
N GLY A 496 15.49 8.46 17.12
CA GLY A 496 15.12 7.38 16.20
C GLY A 496 15.85 7.38 14.87
N THR A 497 16.36 8.53 14.40
CA THR A 497 17.18 8.61 13.16
C THR A 497 18.46 7.78 13.28
N LYS A 498 19.12 7.49 12.15
CA LYS A 498 20.36 6.68 12.10
C LYS A 498 21.40 7.12 13.15
N TYR A 499 21.60 8.44 13.30
CA TYR A 499 22.61 8.99 14.20
C TYR A 499 22.11 9.27 15.63
N SER A 500 20.79 9.22 15.88
CA SER A 500 20.18 9.42 17.20
C SER A 500 19.37 8.20 17.66
N SER A 501 19.95 7.01 17.46
CA SER A 501 19.34 5.72 17.81
C SER A 501 19.62 5.25 19.24
N GLY A 502 20.34 6.04 20.05
CA GLY A 502 20.69 5.70 21.42
C GLY A 502 19.63 6.07 22.46
N HIS A 503 19.60 5.34 23.57
CA HIS A 503 18.87 5.68 24.79
C HIS A 503 19.63 5.18 26.03
N THR A 504 19.43 5.81 27.18
CA THR A 504 20.10 5.45 28.45
C THR A 504 19.68 4.09 29.04
N SER A 505 18.60 3.48 28.54
CA SER A 505 17.96 2.31 29.15
C SER A 505 17.17 1.44 28.17
N LEU A 506 16.72 1.99 27.05
CA LEU A 506 15.95 1.29 26.02
C LEU A 506 16.83 1.00 24.79
N SER A 507 16.52 -0.07 24.08
CA SER A 507 17.10 -0.41 22.77
C SER A 507 16.12 -0.04 21.65
N PRO A 508 16.56 0.31 20.43
CA PRO A 508 15.69 0.44 19.26
C PRO A 508 14.86 -0.81 18.94
N SER A 509 15.23 -1.98 19.46
CA SER A 509 14.42 -3.20 19.38
C SER A 509 13.21 -3.20 20.32
N ASP A 510 13.20 -2.34 21.34
CA ASP A 510 12.17 -2.29 22.36
C ASP A 510 10.99 -1.45 21.89
N PRO A 511 9.76 -1.96 22.00
CA PRO A 511 8.53 -1.21 21.79
C PRO A 511 8.51 0.20 22.41
N ALA A 512 8.89 0.29 23.69
CA ALA A 512 8.88 1.54 24.45
C ALA A 512 9.85 2.60 23.90
N TYR A 513 10.89 2.21 23.15
CA TYR A 513 11.81 3.16 22.50
C TYR A 513 11.12 3.99 21.40
N TRP A 514 9.98 3.54 20.88
CA TRP A 514 9.27 4.28 19.82
C TRP A 514 7.90 4.81 20.24
N ASP A 515 7.61 4.83 21.53
CA ASP A 515 6.39 5.42 22.07
C ASP A 515 6.54 6.95 22.20
N TRP A 516 6.77 7.62 21.06
CA TRP A 516 6.90 9.07 20.99
C TRP A 516 6.31 9.63 19.69
N SER A 517 5.90 10.88 19.72
CA SER A 517 5.45 11.67 18.58
C SER A 517 6.20 13.00 18.52
N TRP A 518 5.78 13.91 17.64
CA TRP A 518 6.31 15.26 17.59
C TRP A 518 6.10 16.06 18.89
N ASP A 519 5.19 15.63 19.78
CA ASP A 519 5.06 16.18 21.14
C ASP A 519 6.37 16.06 21.90
N GLU A 520 6.96 14.86 21.96
CA GLU A 520 8.23 14.61 22.63
C GLU A 520 9.40 15.28 21.91
N LEU A 521 9.36 15.39 20.58
CA LEU A 521 10.38 16.12 19.82
C LEU A 521 10.39 17.62 20.23
N ALA A 522 9.21 18.23 20.35
CA ALA A 522 9.07 19.61 20.78
C ALA A 522 9.40 19.79 22.27
N ALA A 523 8.98 18.87 23.13
CA ALA A 523 9.11 18.98 24.58
C ALA A 523 10.50 18.61 25.12
N TYR A 524 11.24 17.73 24.44
CA TYR A 524 12.50 17.18 24.93
C TYR A 524 13.66 17.37 23.96
N ASP A 525 13.53 16.99 22.68
CA ASP A 525 14.67 17.01 21.74
C ASP A 525 15.13 18.43 21.44
N LEU A 526 14.18 19.31 21.10
CA LEU A 526 14.49 20.70 20.79
C LEU A 526 15.08 21.45 22.01
N PRO A 527 14.47 21.41 23.22
CA PRO A 527 15.07 22.04 24.39
C PRO A 527 16.44 21.50 24.76
N ALA A 528 16.66 20.18 24.70
CA ALA A 528 17.96 19.59 25.01
C ALA A 528 19.04 20.05 24.03
N SER A 529 18.72 20.08 22.73
CA SER A 529 19.65 20.53 21.68
C SER A 529 19.97 22.02 21.82
N VAL A 530 18.94 22.87 22.01
CA VAL A 530 19.13 24.32 22.19
C VAL A 530 19.94 24.63 23.44
N GLN A 531 19.62 23.99 24.57
CA GLN A 531 20.36 24.18 25.82
C GLN A 531 21.82 23.75 25.67
N TYR A 532 22.08 22.62 25.02
CA TYR A 532 23.44 22.16 24.80
C TYR A 532 24.26 23.15 23.97
N VAL A 533 23.70 23.65 22.86
CA VAL A 533 24.37 24.67 22.04
C VAL A 533 24.61 25.95 22.83
N TYR A 534 23.64 26.41 23.61
CA TYR A 534 23.80 27.57 24.47
C TYR A 534 24.91 27.35 25.50
N ASP A 535 25.00 26.18 26.13
CA ASP A 535 26.03 25.85 27.12
C ASP A 535 27.44 25.79 26.49
N GLN A 536 27.55 25.31 25.25
CA GLN A 536 28.83 25.26 24.53
C GLN A 536 29.30 26.63 24.02
N THR A 537 28.37 27.55 23.74
CA THR A 537 28.68 28.82 23.04
C THR A 537 28.53 30.06 23.91
N GLY A 538 27.71 30.01 24.95
CA GLY A 538 27.29 31.15 25.77
C GLY A 538 26.43 32.18 25.03
N GLN A 539 25.85 31.82 23.88
CA GLN A 539 25.12 32.75 23.00
C GLN A 539 23.71 32.27 22.70
N ASN A 540 22.77 33.22 22.63
CA ASN A 540 21.44 32.95 22.05
C ASN A 540 21.60 32.65 20.56
N LEU A 541 20.91 31.61 20.10
CA LEU A 541 21.10 31.01 18.79
C LEU A 541 19.97 31.33 17.82
N HIS A 542 20.26 31.37 16.53
CA HIS A 542 19.24 31.39 15.49
C HIS A 542 18.77 29.96 15.22
N TYR A 543 17.46 29.76 15.12
CA TYR A 543 16.89 28.46 14.76
C TYR A 543 16.49 28.45 13.28
N VAL A 544 16.78 27.36 12.56
CA VAL A 544 16.21 27.10 11.23
C VAL A 544 15.57 25.72 11.25
N GLY A 545 14.26 25.67 11.01
CA GLY A 545 13.52 24.41 10.88
C GLY A 545 13.01 24.23 9.47
N HIS A 546 13.01 23.00 8.97
CA HIS A 546 12.28 22.60 7.76
C HIS A 546 11.20 21.59 8.09
N SER A 547 10.00 21.74 7.51
CA SER A 547 8.91 20.75 7.64
C SER A 547 8.62 20.40 9.10
N LEU A 548 8.71 19.14 9.54
CA LEU A 548 8.53 18.72 10.94
C LEU A 548 9.37 19.53 11.96
N GLY A 549 10.56 19.98 11.59
CA GLY A 549 11.37 20.86 12.44
C GLY A 549 10.63 22.17 12.79
N THR A 550 9.88 22.73 11.84
CA THR A 550 9.06 23.92 12.10
C THR A 550 7.93 23.65 13.09
N LEU A 551 7.30 22.47 13.02
CA LEU A 551 6.26 22.05 13.97
C LEU A 551 6.83 21.93 15.38
N MET A 552 8.03 21.35 15.54
CA MET A 552 8.72 21.27 16.82
C MET A 552 8.93 22.67 17.43
N ALA A 553 9.41 23.62 16.63
CA ALA A 553 9.65 24.99 17.07
C ALA A 553 8.35 25.72 17.44
N LEU A 554 7.34 25.68 16.58
CA LEU A 554 6.04 26.31 16.83
C LEU A 554 5.37 25.77 18.09
N ALA A 555 5.37 24.44 18.26
CA ALA A 555 4.84 23.78 19.46
C ALA A 555 5.59 24.23 20.72
N ALA A 556 6.93 24.18 20.72
CA ALA A 556 7.75 24.59 21.85
C ALA A 556 7.59 26.09 22.20
N PHE A 557 7.60 26.97 21.21
CA PHE A 557 7.46 28.42 21.40
C PHE A 557 6.07 28.79 21.92
N SER A 558 5.01 28.12 21.46
CA SER A 558 3.66 28.32 22.00
C SER A 558 3.51 27.93 23.47
N LYS A 559 4.40 27.05 23.95
CA LYS A 559 4.53 26.66 25.37
C LYS A 559 5.61 27.46 26.12
N GLN A 560 6.15 28.50 25.50
CA GLN A 560 7.19 29.38 26.04
C GLN A 560 8.50 28.64 26.39
N GLN A 561 8.78 27.53 25.71
CA GLN A 561 9.99 26.73 25.93
C GLN A 561 11.16 27.26 25.09
N SER A 562 12.36 27.24 25.67
CA SER A 562 13.64 27.60 25.02
C SER A 562 13.79 29.05 24.54
N LEU A 563 12.77 29.89 24.63
CA LEU A 563 12.75 31.25 24.06
C LEU A 563 13.88 32.16 24.55
N ASN A 564 14.30 32.01 25.81
CA ASN A 564 15.41 32.80 26.37
C ASN A 564 16.77 32.52 25.71
N MET A 565 16.89 31.42 24.98
CA MET A 565 18.09 31.01 24.24
C MET A 565 17.92 31.16 22.72
N ILE A 566 16.74 31.55 22.23
CA ILE A 566 16.48 31.77 20.81
C ILE A 566 16.60 33.27 20.51
N ARG A 567 17.42 33.60 19.52
CA ARG A 567 17.60 34.96 19.01
C ARG A 567 16.59 35.30 17.92
N SER A 568 16.36 34.37 17.00
CA SER A 568 15.32 34.42 15.97
C SER A 568 15.08 33.01 15.41
N ALA A 569 13.97 32.81 14.70
CA ALA A 569 13.68 31.53 14.04
C ALA A 569 13.27 31.71 12.57
N ALA A 570 13.86 30.92 11.68
CA ALA A 570 13.44 30.77 10.29
C ALA A 570 12.74 29.42 10.11
N LEU A 571 11.50 29.43 9.65
CA LEU A 571 10.64 28.28 9.47
C LEU A 571 10.37 28.09 7.98
N LEU A 572 10.99 27.06 7.39
CA LEU A 572 10.92 26.73 5.97
C LEU A 572 9.89 25.61 5.76
N SER A 573 8.92 25.83 4.87
CA SER A 573 7.73 24.98 4.74
C SER A 573 7.06 24.73 6.10
N PRO A 574 6.53 25.77 6.76
CA PRO A 574 5.96 25.67 8.10
C PRO A 574 4.79 24.67 8.17
N ILE A 575 4.92 23.68 9.04
CA ILE A 575 3.88 22.70 9.36
C ILE A 575 3.26 23.10 10.70
N ALA A 576 1.98 23.47 10.67
CA ALA A 576 1.22 23.84 11.87
C ALA A 576 -0.22 23.32 11.79
N TYR A 577 -0.89 23.60 10.68
CA TYR A 577 -2.17 23.01 10.29
C TYR A 577 -1.94 22.08 9.09
N LEU A 578 -2.80 21.07 8.94
CA LEU A 578 -2.61 20.01 7.94
C LEU A 578 -3.95 19.52 7.34
N ASP A 579 -5.08 20.18 7.58
CA ASP A 579 -6.37 19.76 7.04
C ASP A 579 -6.55 20.17 5.56
N GLN A 580 -5.77 21.14 5.08
CA GLN A 580 -5.84 21.61 3.70
C GLN A 580 -4.82 20.98 2.76
N ILE A 581 -3.88 20.15 3.26
CA ILE A 581 -2.84 19.51 2.45
C ILE A 581 -3.34 18.94 1.11
N THR A 582 -2.66 19.25 0.02
CA THR A 582 -3.12 18.85 -1.32
C THR A 582 -2.65 17.45 -1.73
N THR A 583 -1.81 16.81 -0.91
CA THR A 583 -1.36 15.43 -1.14
C THR A 583 -2.49 14.40 -1.00
N LEU A 584 -2.91 13.82 -2.13
CA LEU A 584 -3.95 12.78 -2.17
C LEU A 584 -3.56 11.54 -1.34
N LEU A 585 -2.28 11.16 -1.36
CA LEU A 585 -1.77 10.04 -0.55
C LEU A 585 -1.70 10.39 0.92
N GLY A 586 -1.25 11.59 1.30
CA GLY A 586 -1.23 12.01 2.70
C GLY A 586 -2.64 12.04 3.29
N LYS A 587 -3.63 12.54 2.53
CA LYS A 587 -5.06 12.47 2.90
C LYS A 587 -5.55 11.03 2.98
N ALA A 588 -5.31 10.21 1.96
CA ALA A 588 -5.72 8.80 1.97
C ALA A 588 -5.09 8.02 3.13
N ALA A 589 -3.81 8.22 3.43
CA ALA A 589 -3.13 7.61 4.58
C ALA A 589 -3.75 8.10 5.89
N ALA A 590 -3.92 9.41 6.05
CA ALA A 590 -4.55 9.99 7.22
C ALA A 590 -5.96 9.44 7.43
N TYR A 591 -6.82 9.35 6.42
CA TYR A 591 -8.18 8.85 6.56
C TYR A 591 -8.33 7.32 6.41
N SER A 592 -7.30 6.58 6.01
CA SER A 592 -7.32 5.11 6.02
C SER A 592 -6.90 4.55 7.37
N MET A 593 -6.08 5.26 8.14
CA MET A 593 -5.67 4.88 9.49
C MET A 593 -6.81 5.00 10.55
N ILE A 594 -8.09 4.85 10.17
CA ILE A 594 -9.23 5.13 11.06
C ILE A 594 -9.27 4.15 12.23
N GLY A 595 -9.05 4.71 13.43
CA GLY A 595 -9.44 4.19 14.73
C GLY A 595 -8.32 3.50 15.50
N ASP A 596 -7.69 4.20 16.44
CA ASP A 596 -7.71 4.03 17.92
C ASP A 596 -7.98 2.64 18.56
N VAL A 597 -8.41 1.63 17.81
CA VAL A 597 -8.62 0.24 18.23
C VAL A 597 -7.36 -0.63 17.98
N THR A 598 -6.33 -0.04 17.39
CA THR A 598 -5.30 -0.79 16.67
C THR A 598 -3.89 -0.69 17.29
N ILE A 599 -3.69 0.21 18.25
CA ILE A 599 -2.35 0.65 18.72
C ILE A 599 -2.07 0.20 20.16
N ASN A 600 -2.47 -1.02 20.52
CA ASN A 600 -1.87 -1.65 21.71
C ASN A 600 -0.93 -2.81 21.35
N ILE A 601 -0.79 -3.16 20.06
CA ILE A 601 -0.07 -4.37 19.67
C ILE A 601 0.74 -4.10 18.37
N TYR A 602 2.04 -3.83 18.58
CA TYR A 602 3.16 -4.26 17.71
C TYR A 602 3.54 -3.50 16.42
N TYR A 603 3.47 -2.17 16.37
CA TYR A 603 4.27 -1.42 15.39
C TYR A 603 4.86 -0.14 15.96
N HIS A 604 6.15 -0.24 16.29
CA HIS A 604 6.91 0.84 16.90
C HIS A 604 7.74 1.63 15.86
N ILE A 605 8.07 1.05 14.70
CA ILE A 605 8.99 1.68 13.73
C ILE A 605 8.36 1.79 12.34
N LEU A 606 8.43 2.98 11.75
CA LEU A 606 8.32 3.16 10.30
C LEU A 606 9.71 3.45 9.75
N THR A 607 10.36 2.42 9.19
CA THR A 607 11.57 2.57 8.37
C THR A 607 11.21 2.39 6.90
N SER A 608 11.73 3.23 6.01
CA SER A 608 11.82 2.83 4.59
C SER A 608 12.96 1.83 4.37
N ASN A 609 14.04 1.87 5.17
CA ASN A 609 15.30 1.20 4.82
C ASN A 609 15.61 -0.16 5.48
N HIS A 610 14.75 -0.70 6.35
CA HIS A 610 14.96 -2.08 6.88
C HIS A 610 14.17 -3.17 6.15
N ASP A 611 13.23 -2.77 5.29
CA ASP A 611 12.63 -3.62 4.26
C ASP A 611 12.97 -3.00 2.91
N LYS A 612 13.82 -3.65 2.12
CA LYS A 612 14.00 -3.26 0.70
C LYS A 612 12.67 -3.25 -0.06
N ASN A 613 11.63 -3.89 0.50
CA ASN A 613 10.26 -3.91 0.02
C ASN A 613 9.38 -2.72 0.50
N LEU A 614 9.76 -1.99 1.55
CA LEU A 614 9.08 -0.75 2.01
C LEU A 614 9.74 0.52 1.47
N ALA A 615 11.07 0.54 1.26
CA ALA A 615 11.77 1.60 0.50
C ALA A 615 11.31 1.66 -0.96
N HIS A 616 10.91 0.51 -1.52
CA HIS A 616 10.17 0.39 -2.76
C HIS A 616 8.70 0.09 -2.51
N GLY A 617 8.12 0.70 -1.47
CA GLY A 617 6.69 0.63 -1.25
C GLY A 617 5.91 0.99 -2.52
N PRO A 618 4.60 0.76 -2.57
CA PRO A 618 3.73 0.94 -3.74
C PRO A 618 3.79 2.27 -4.47
N TRP A 619 4.46 3.24 -3.87
CA TRP A 619 4.50 4.64 -4.22
C TRP A 619 4.78 4.90 -5.70
N PRO A 620 5.68 4.18 -6.41
CA PRO A 620 5.80 4.30 -7.86
C PRO A 620 4.54 3.88 -8.60
N SER A 621 3.89 2.80 -8.19
CA SER A 621 2.67 2.26 -8.80
C SER A 621 1.45 3.12 -8.49
N LEU A 622 1.31 3.60 -7.24
CA LEU A 622 0.31 4.58 -6.81
C LEU A 622 0.49 5.92 -7.53
N CYS A 623 1.70 6.45 -7.62
CA CYS A 623 1.96 7.67 -8.36
C CYS A 623 1.66 7.50 -9.86
N SER A 624 2.05 6.36 -10.46
CA SER A 624 1.76 6.06 -11.86
C SER A 624 0.25 5.93 -12.13
N LEU A 625 -0.51 5.47 -11.14
CA LEU A 625 -1.97 5.41 -11.15
C LEU A 625 -2.67 6.77 -11.20
N PHE A 626 -2.08 7.80 -10.59
CA PHE A 626 -2.69 9.14 -10.52
C PHE A 626 -2.12 10.13 -11.55
N LEU A 627 -0.92 9.90 -12.10
CA LEU A 627 -0.23 10.84 -12.99
C LEU A 627 -0.11 10.40 -14.46
N ASP A 628 -0.70 9.26 -14.85
CA ASP A 628 -0.70 8.73 -16.25
C ASP A 628 0.71 8.68 -16.87
N ARG A 629 1.74 8.46 -16.03
CA ARG A 629 3.18 8.40 -16.38
C ARG A 629 3.94 7.52 -15.40
N SER A 630 5.05 6.92 -15.85
CA SER A 630 5.94 6.13 -14.96
C SER A 630 6.50 6.99 -13.83
N CYS A 631 6.20 6.62 -12.58
CA CYS A 631 6.76 7.23 -11.37
C CYS A 631 7.85 6.38 -10.71
N THR A 632 8.73 5.78 -11.50
CA THR A 632 9.76 4.85 -11.01
C THR A 632 10.95 5.54 -10.34
N GLY A 633 11.07 6.87 -10.45
CA GLY A 633 12.14 7.65 -9.82
C GLY A 633 11.71 8.32 -8.52
N TRP A 634 12.64 8.45 -7.57
CA TRP A 634 12.50 9.23 -6.33
C TRP A 634 11.93 10.64 -6.61
N ALA A 635 12.41 11.27 -7.67
CA ALA A 635 11.94 12.55 -8.17
C ALA A 635 10.44 12.61 -8.46
N SER A 636 9.93 11.64 -9.21
CA SER A 636 8.51 11.56 -9.56
C SER A 636 7.63 11.23 -8.36
N MET A 637 8.15 10.47 -7.40
CA MET A 637 7.47 10.08 -6.18
C MET A 637 7.31 11.26 -5.21
N ASN A 638 8.40 12.01 -4.97
CA ASN A 638 8.32 13.24 -4.16
C ASN A 638 7.47 14.31 -4.84
N SER A 639 7.56 14.44 -6.17
CA SER A 639 6.68 15.34 -6.92
C SER A 639 5.20 15.05 -6.68
N PHE A 640 4.86 13.80 -6.42
CA PHE A 640 3.49 13.35 -6.16
C PHE A 640 3.09 13.47 -4.68
N GLN A 641 4.03 13.27 -3.75
CA GLN A 641 3.76 13.29 -2.31
C GLN A 641 3.85 14.70 -1.70
N GLU A 642 4.82 15.49 -2.13
CA GLU A 642 5.20 16.76 -1.49
C GLU A 642 5.12 17.97 -2.44
N GLY A 643 4.82 17.72 -3.72
CA GLY A 643 4.69 18.71 -4.78
C GLY A 643 5.88 18.71 -5.75
N PRO A 644 5.67 19.06 -7.03
CA PRO A 644 6.70 18.98 -8.05
C PRO A 644 7.77 20.07 -7.84
N PRO A 645 9.03 19.72 -7.56
CA PRO A 645 10.05 20.72 -7.33
C PRO A 645 10.41 21.44 -8.62
N CYS A 646 10.57 22.77 -8.55
CA CYS A 646 10.94 23.58 -9.72
C CYS A 646 12.44 23.47 -10.05
N CYS A 647 13.25 23.35 -8.99
CA CYS A 647 14.59 23.91 -9.03
C CYS A 647 15.67 22.97 -8.45
N ILE A 648 15.33 21.71 -8.19
CA ILE A 648 16.26 20.67 -7.73
C ILE A 648 16.95 20.02 -8.93
N SER A 649 18.29 19.95 -8.90
CA SER A 649 19.06 19.33 -9.98
C SER A 649 18.92 17.80 -9.97
N PRO A 650 18.94 17.11 -11.14
CA PRO A 650 18.90 15.65 -11.18
C PRO A 650 19.99 14.98 -10.34
N SER A 651 21.20 15.54 -10.31
CA SER A 651 22.30 15.06 -9.47
C SER A 651 22.01 15.15 -7.97
N THR A 652 21.34 16.23 -7.53
CA THR A 652 20.89 16.37 -6.13
C THR A 652 19.82 15.33 -5.82
N MET A 653 18.88 15.11 -6.74
CA MET A 653 17.83 14.09 -6.56
C MET A 653 18.42 12.68 -6.42
N ASP A 654 19.43 12.36 -7.24
CA ASP A 654 20.16 11.10 -7.14
C ASP A 654 20.93 10.99 -5.81
N ALA A 655 21.54 12.09 -5.33
CA ALA A 655 22.23 12.11 -4.04
C ALA A 655 21.27 11.82 -2.88
N VAL A 656 20.08 12.44 -2.88
CA VAL A 656 19.03 12.20 -1.87
C VAL A 656 18.54 10.76 -1.94
N ALA A 657 18.26 10.25 -3.14
CA ALA A 657 17.80 8.87 -3.33
C ALA A 657 18.83 7.84 -2.85
N ASN A 658 20.12 8.08 -3.11
CA ASN A 658 21.20 7.22 -2.65
C ASN A 658 21.46 7.33 -1.13
N TYR A 659 21.21 8.50 -0.54
CA TYR A 659 21.32 8.70 0.91
C TYR A 659 20.21 7.95 1.66
N GLY A 660 19.00 7.97 1.11
CA GLY A 660 17.85 7.24 1.63
C GLY A 660 17.13 7.95 2.79
N SER A 661 15.89 7.54 3.05
CA SER A 661 15.06 8.12 4.11
C SER A 661 15.42 7.60 5.50
N GLN A 662 15.12 8.42 6.50
CA GLN A 662 15.39 8.15 7.90
C GLN A 662 14.14 7.61 8.61
N PRO A 663 14.29 6.75 9.62
CA PRO A 663 13.16 6.18 10.36
C PRO A 663 12.48 7.20 11.28
N THR A 664 11.20 6.96 11.58
CA THR A 664 10.41 7.68 12.59
C THR A 664 9.49 6.71 13.34
N ALA A 665 9.03 7.10 14.53
CA ALA A 665 8.02 6.34 15.27
C ALA A 665 6.67 6.31 14.53
N THR A 666 5.97 5.18 14.61
CA THR A 666 4.59 5.05 14.11
C THR A 666 3.64 6.04 14.79
N LYS A 667 3.80 6.23 16.11
CA LYS A 667 3.02 7.20 16.89
C LYS A 667 3.19 8.63 16.36
N ASN A 668 4.39 9.00 15.90
CA ASN A 668 4.60 10.28 15.23
C ASN A 668 3.76 10.43 13.96
N MET A 669 3.70 9.40 13.11
CA MET A 669 2.89 9.46 11.89
C MET A 669 1.39 9.46 12.16
N LEU A 670 0.95 8.72 13.18
CA LEU A 670 -0.43 8.75 13.64
C LEU A 670 -0.80 10.14 14.16
N HIS A 671 0.11 10.80 14.85
CA HIS A 671 -0.12 12.14 15.35
C HIS A 671 -0.28 13.16 14.19
N LEU A 672 0.58 13.08 13.17
CA LEU A 672 0.40 13.87 11.95
C LEU A 672 -0.93 13.57 11.25
N ALA A 673 -1.36 12.31 11.20
CA ALA A 673 -2.67 11.93 10.66
C ALA A 673 -3.83 12.50 11.49
N GLN A 674 -3.70 12.63 12.82
CA GLN A 674 -4.70 13.29 13.66
C GLN A 674 -4.83 14.77 13.32
N MET A 675 -3.71 15.46 13.06
CA MET A 675 -3.73 16.86 12.62
C MET A 675 -4.45 17.01 11.27
N VAL A 676 -4.19 16.13 10.30
CA VAL A 676 -4.89 16.13 9.00
C VAL A 676 -6.40 15.95 9.17
N ARG A 677 -6.83 15.02 10.03
CA ARG A 677 -8.24 14.73 10.23
C ARG A 677 -9.00 15.84 10.95
N ARG A 678 -8.34 16.51 11.89
CA ARG A 678 -8.99 17.44 12.84
C ARG A 678 -8.77 18.90 12.52
N GLY A 679 -7.74 19.23 11.74
CA GLY A 679 -7.35 20.62 11.46
C GLY A 679 -6.89 21.38 12.70
N THR A 680 -6.38 20.67 13.71
CA THR A 680 -5.91 21.28 14.96
C THR A 680 -4.52 20.81 15.31
N ILE A 681 -3.70 21.72 15.83
CA ILE A 681 -2.42 21.40 16.47
C ILE A 681 -2.67 21.17 17.97
N ALA A 682 -2.77 19.90 18.36
CA ALA A 682 -3.01 19.49 19.74
C ALA A 682 -2.04 18.38 20.12
N MET A 683 -1.89 18.09 21.41
CA MET A 683 -1.16 16.91 21.86
C MET A 683 -1.83 15.62 21.35
N TYR A 684 -1.09 14.52 21.41
CA TYR A 684 -1.53 13.23 20.87
C TYR A 684 -2.87 12.79 21.46
N ASP A 685 -3.84 12.46 20.61
CA ASP A 685 -5.09 11.86 21.08
C ASP A 685 -4.92 10.34 21.25
N TYR A 686 -5.18 9.83 22.45
CA TYR A 686 -5.11 8.39 22.73
C TYR A 686 -6.35 7.60 22.26
N GLY A 687 -7.32 8.29 21.67
CA GLY A 687 -8.47 7.70 20.98
C GLY A 687 -9.70 7.49 21.85
N ASN A 688 -9.62 7.75 23.15
CA ASN A 688 -10.75 7.76 24.06
C ASN A 688 -10.54 8.72 25.25
N GLU A 689 -11.64 9.11 25.87
CA GLU A 689 -11.65 10.11 26.96
C GLU A 689 -10.92 9.63 28.22
N ASP A 690 -10.94 8.33 28.53
CA ASP A 690 -10.32 7.78 29.74
C ASP A 690 -8.79 7.81 29.63
N ASP A 691 -8.23 7.40 28.49
CA ASP A 691 -6.80 7.47 28.24
C ASP A 691 -6.32 8.93 28.18
N ASN A 692 -7.07 9.81 27.48
CA ASN A 692 -6.76 11.25 27.48
C ASN A 692 -6.81 11.85 28.90
N ASN A 693 -7.78 11.46 29.73
CA ASN A 693 -7.82 11.87 31.14
C ASN A 693 -6.61 11.34 31.93
N GLY A 694 -6.18 10.11 31.66
CA GLY A 694 -5.00 9.52 32.28
C GLY A 694 -3.71 10.28 31.96
N HIS A 695 -3.57 10.77 30.71
CA HIS A 695 -2.39 11.50 30.25
C HIS A 695 -2.43 13.00 30.55
N TYR A 696 -3.60 13.65 30.41
CA TYR A 696 -3.74 15.11 30.42
C TYR A 696 -4.62 15.66 31.56
N GLY A 697 -5.35 14.80 32.27
CA GLY A 697 -6.35 15.22 33.26
C GLY A 697 -7.60 15.87 32.65
N GLN A 698 -7.77 15.74 31.33
CA GLN A 698 -8.93 16.24 30.58
C GLN A 698 -9.26 15.31 29.39
N PRO A 699 -10.53 15.21 28.97
CA PRO A 699 -10.97 14.22 27.99
C PRO A 699 -10.50 14.51 26.55
N MET A 700 -10.14 15.76 26.28
CA MET A 700 -9.65 16.20 24.97
C MET A 700 -8.16 16.57 25.07
N PRO A 701 -7.34 16.22 24.07
CA PRO A 701 -5.94 16.60 24.08
C PRO A 701 -5.77 18.13 24.13
N PRO A 702 -4.86 18.66 24.98
CA PRO A 702 -4.57 20.09 25.03
C PRO A 702 -4.07 20.63 23.68
N VAL A 703 -4.59 21.79 23.28
CA VAL A 703 -4.21 22.47 22.04
C VAL A 703 -2.91 23.27 22.24
N TYR A 704 -2.05 23.31 21.23
CA TYR A 704 -0.94 24.26 21.14
C TYR A 704 -1.46 25.58 20.58
N ASN A 705 -1.48 26.62 21.40
CA ASN A 705 -2.04 27.90 21.00
C ASN A 705 -0.98 28.76 20.29
N MET A 706 -1.02 28.80 18.95
CA MET A 706 -0.04 29.56 18.16
C MET A 706 -0.02 31.06 18.51
N SER A 707 -1.15 31.64 18.92
CA SER A 707 -1.21 33.05 19.37
C SER A 707 -0.50 33.29 20.72
N SER A 708 0.01 32.25 21.39
CA SER A 708 0.82 32.38 22.61
C SER A 708 2.31 32.49 22.33
N ILE A 709 2.74 32.38 21.07
CA ILE A 709 4.11 32.68 20.66
C ILE A 709 4.35 34.18 20.90
N PRO A 710 5.46 34.60 21.55
CA PRO A 710 5.71 36.01 21.83
C PRO A 710 5.78 36.85 20.56
N ASN A 711 5.00 37.93 20.52
CA ASN A 711 4.90 38.83 19.37
C ASN A 711 6.23 39.52 19.00
N ASP A 712 7.17 39.61 19.95
CA ASP A 712 8.49 40.22 19.77
C ASP A 712 9.57 39.23 19.33
N LEU A 713 9.28 37.92 19.30
CA LEU A 713 10.19 36.90 18.79
C LEU A 713 10.37 37.10 17.27
N PRO A 714 11.59 37.34 16.75
CA PRO A 714 11.75 37.48 15.31
C PRO A 714 11.51 36.14 14.60
N LEU A 715 10.54 36.11 13.69
CA LEU A 715 10.16 34.97 12.88
C LEU A 715 10.34 35.27 11.38
N PHE A 716 10.90 34.31 10.66
CA PHE A 716 10.96 34.30 9.20
C PHE A 716 10.19 33.07 8.70
N LEU A 717 9.09 33.26 7.99
CA LEU A 717 8.29 32.17 7.41
C LEU A 717 8.54 32.11 5.91
N ALA A 718 8.96 30.95 5.40
CA ALA A 718 9.08 30.72 3.96
C ALA A 718 8.24 29.52 3.53
N TYR A 719 7.32 29.71 2.59
CA TYR A 719 6.42 28.65 2.09
C TYR A 719 6.20 28.80 0.58
N GLY A 720 5.90 27.69 -0.09
CA GLY A 720 5.89 27.61 -1.55
C GLY A 720 4.50 27.40 -2.12
N GLY A 721 4.25 27.92 -3.33
CA GLY A 721 2.94 27.75 -3.99
C GLY A 721 2.69 26.34 -4.54
N GLN A 722 3.74 25.53 -4.69
CA GLN A 722 3.66 24.13 -5.12
C GLN A 722 3.90 23.14 -3.96
N ASP A 723 3.88 23.61 -2.70
CA ASP A 723 4.10 22.76 -1.53
C ASP A 723 2.80 22.03 -1.14
N TYR A 724 2.78 20.70 -1.26
CA TYR A 724 1.58 19.91 -0.97
C TYR A 724 1.41 19.54 0.50
N LEU A 725 2.44 19.75 1.33
CA LEU A 725 2.43 19.44 2.76
C LEU A 725 2.29 20.70 3.62
N SER A 726 3.04 21.76 3.31
CA SER A 726 2.87 23.10 3.87
C SER A 726 1.98 23.92 2.92
N ASP A 727 0.74 23.47 2.75
CA ASP A 727 -0.18 24.06 1.78
C ASP A 727 -0.40 25.55 2.08
N PRO A 728 -0.43 26.43 1.06
CA PRO A 728 -0.67 27.84 1.27
C PRO A 728 -1.89 28.16 2.15
N ALA A 729 -2.98 27.39 2.07
CA ALA A 729 -4.15 27.60 2.92
C ALA A 729 -3.89 27.29 4.41
N ASP A 730 -3.12 26.25 4.70
CA ASP A 730 -2.69 25.91 6.06
C ASP A 730 -1.73 26.98 6.61
N VAL A 731 -0.81 27.50 5.78
CA VAL A 731 0.08 28.60 6.17
C VAL A 731 -0.67 29.91 6.40
N GLN A 732 -1.70 30.21 5.59
CA GLN A 732 -2.57 31.36 5.83
C GLN A 732 -3.31 31.24 7.17
N THR A 733 -3.71 30.02 7.56
CA THR A 733 -4.31 29.76 8.87
C THR A 733 -3.31 30.04 10.00
N LEU A 734 -2.05 29.61 9.85
CA LEU A 734 -0.97 29.97 10.78
C LEU A 734 -0.74 31.48 10.86
N MET A 735 -0.68 32.18 9.72
CA MET A 735 -0.53 33.63 9.68
C MET A 735 -1.70 34.35 10.37
N GLY A 736 -2.92 33.81 10.23
CA GLY A 736 -4.09 34.30 10.95
C GLY A 736 -3.96 34.12 12.48
N ALA A 737 -3.38 33.01 12.94
CA ALA A 737 -3.12 32.78 14.36
C ALA A 737 -1.99 33.68 14.92
N LEU A 738 -1.10 34.17 14.06
CA LEU A 738 -0.02 35.11 14.36
C LEU A 738 -0.39 36.57 14.02
N SER A 739 -1.69 36.91 13.91
CA SER A 739 -2.12 38.25 13.47
C SER A 739 -1.67 39.40 14.38
N ASP A 740 -1.43 39.10 15.66
CA ASP A 740 -1.02 40.08 16.67
C ASP A 740 0.52 40.20 16.79
N HIS A 741 1.28 39.41 16.01
CA HIS A 741 2.75 39.42 16.00
C HIS A 741 3.29 40.77 15.50
N ASP A 742 4.42 41.23 16.03
CA ASP A 742 4.97 42.53 15.62
C ASP A 742 5.35 42.48 14.13
N ALA A 743 4.78 43.39 13.34
CA ALA A 743 4.95 43.38 11.88
C ALA A 743 6.42 43.53 11.45
N ASP A 744 7.25 44.23 12.24
CA ASP A 744 8.69 44.37 11.99
C ASP A 744 9.50 43.12 12.42
N LYS A 745 8.86 42.17 13.10
CA LYS A 745 9.45 40.91 13.59
C LYS A 745 8.95 39.68 12.85
N LEU A 746 7.98 39.82 11.95
CA LEU A 746 7.48 38.73 11.11
C LEU A 746 7.82 38.99 9.64
N VAL A 747 8.81 38.26 9.13
CA VAL A 747 9.18 38.29 7.71
C VAL A 747 8.55 37.10 7.00
N VAL A 748 7.90 37.33 5.87
CA VAL A 748 7.27 36.27 5.07
C VAL A 748 7.86 36.25 3.66
N LEU A 749 8.29 35.08 3.22
CA LEU A 749 8.83 34.81 1.89
C LEU A 749 7.95 33.77 1.19
N TYR A 750 7.43 34.11 0.00
CA TYR A 750 6.54 33.24 -0.78
C TYR A 750 7.05 33.04 -2.21
N PRO A 751 7.97 32.09 -2.45
CA PRO A 751 8.33 31.64 -3.79
C PRO A 751 7.22 30.75 -4.35
N GLU A 752 6.38 31.32 -5.22
CA GLU A 752 5.21 30.63 -5.80
C GLU A 752 5.57 29.30 -6.51
N GLU A 753 6.77 29.19 -7.10
CA GLU A 753 7.21 27.99 -7.82
C GLU A 753 7.82 26.90 -6.92
N TYR A 754 8.12 27.19 -5.66
CA TYR A 754 8.76 26.22 -4.76
C TYR A 754 7.76 25.16 -4.28
N ALA A 755 8.20 23.90 -4.27
CA ALA A 755 7.58 22.79 -3.56
C ALA A 755 8.34 22.50 -2.25
N HIS A 756 7.89 21.47 -1.51
CA HIS A 756 8.33 21.22 -0.14
C HIS A 756 9.84 21.09 0.06
N LEU A 757 10.53 20.40 -0.86
CA LEU A 757 11.97 20.15 -0.77
C LEU A 757 12.83 21.26 -1.37
N ASP A 758 12.27 22.19 -2.15
CA ASP A 758 13.06 23.25 -2.80
C ASP A 758 13.76 24.13 -1.75
N PHE A 759 13.17 24.32 -0.58
CA PHE A 759 13.74 25.13 0.51
C PHE A 759 15.07 24.59 1.05
N THR A 760 15.35 23.29 0.90
CA THR A 760 16.59 22.66 1.37
C THR A 760 17.49 22.19 0.22
N LEU A 761 16.91 21.90 -0.95
CA LEU A 761 17.61 21.20 -2.03
C LEU A 761 17.64 21.95 -3.37
N ALA A 762 16.90 23.05 -3.55
CA ALA A 762 16.92 23.76 -4.83
C ALA A 762 18.29 24.38 -5.12
N GLY A 763 18.76 24.27 -6.36
CA GLY A 763 20.06 24.81 -6.77
C GLY A 763 20.13 26.34 -6.74
N ASN A 764 18.98 27.02 -6.70
CA ASN A 764 18.86 28.47 -6.53
C ASN A 764 18.41 28.89 -5.11
N ALA A 765 18.28 27.94 -4.17
CA ALA A 765 17.86 28.25 -2.80
C ALA A 765 18.83 29.20 -2.09
N ASN A 766 20.12 29.17 -2.46
CA ASN A 766 21.12 30.11 -1.97
C ASN A 766 20.72 31.58 -2.19
N GLN A 767 20.17 31.91 -3.36
CA GLN A 767 19.74 33.27 -3.69
C GLN A 767 18.32 33.58 -3.22
N VAL A 768 17.41 32.62 -3.41
CA VAL A 768 15.97 32.85 -3.18
C VAL A 768 15.60 32.78 -1.71
N VAL A 769 16.28 31.93 -0.94
CA VAL A 769 15.92 31.63 0.46
C VAL A 769 17.06 31.97 1.42
N TYR A 770 18.29 31.54 1.15
CA TYR A 770 19.38 31.63 2.13
C TYR A 770 19.95 33.05 2.27
N ASP A 771 20.07 33.80 1.17
CA ASP A 771 20.43 35.22 1.21
C ASP A 771 19.42 36.04 2.06
N PRO A 772 18.09 35.92 1.87
CA PRO A 772 17.10 36.51 2.78
C PRO A 772 17.23 36.08 4.24
N ILE A 773 17.50 34.80 4.52
CA ILE A 773 17.71 34.30 5.90
C ILE A 773 18.93 34.98 6.54
N MET A 774 20.06 35.07 5.83
CA MET A 774 21.25 35.74 6.34
C MET A 774 21.00 37.24 6.57
N GLY A 775 20.23 37.88 5.68
CA GLY A 775 19.76 39.25 5.87
C GLY A 775 18.92 39.39 7.15
N PHE A 776 17.96 38.48 7.36
CA PHE A 776 17.13 38.43 8.55
C PHE A 776 17.93 38.20 9.85
N PHE A 777 18.94 37.33 9.82
CA PHE A 777 19.85 37.12 10.96
C PHE A 777 20.71 38.34 11.25
N SER A 778 21.14 39.09 10.23
CA SER A 778 21.95 40.30 10.46
C SER A 778 21.19 41.43 11.16
N LEU A 779 19.85 41.42 11.08
CA LEU A 779 18.96 42.44 11.66
C LEU A 779 18.55 42.13 13.10
N ASN A 780 18.73 40.88 13.57
CA ASN A 780 18.24 40.41 14.86
C ASN A 780 19.38 39.85 15.68
#